data_AF-A0A834GY77-F1
#
_entry.id   AF-A0A834GY77-F1
#
_cell.length_a   1.000
_cell.length_b   1.000
_cell.length_c   1.000
_cell.angle_alpha   90.00
_cell.angle_beta   90.00
_cell.angle_gamma   90.00
#
_symmetry.space_group_name_H-M   'P 1'
#
loop_
_entity.id
_entity.type
_entity.pdbx_description
1 polymer ?
#
loop_
_entity_poly.entity_id
_entity_poly.type
_entity_poly.pdbx_seq_one_letter_code
_entity_poly.pdbx_strand_id
1 'polypeptide(L)'
;MLRRLVVTFFSDAPSRWWQHFNSNNDPTRLLFTSCLVVFVLSLFTWILFIKKSRNRYPPLPPGPRGLPLVGNLLSLDPQLHTYLTTLARTYGPILTLWLGKKLTLVVTSHTLAREILKDHDVVFANRDVPASAVQSSYGCRDVAWSQYGAEWRMLRKVAVHEMLSNTTLDSVYSLRRQEIRRTIGYVHSQAGTRVNIGEQMFLTILNVITNMMWGGAVTGGDRVSVAAEFRQVIAEMTQLMGTPNISDFYPGLVRFDLQRIEKKMKGLVKRLDVIFDGMIDQRSKINAEGGTSTGDGVKHSKDFLEFLLQLKDEGDAKTPLTMIHVKALLMMNQLSTSISSSPSVFLGQDHRFNIRRQNVSLPAEKSWICKCVATPSAEKTAYKTKVSRNENMGKLQAGYLFPEIARRRAAHMLKYPDAQVISLGIGDTTEPIPEVIASAMAKRSNSLATIEGYSGYGDEQGEKLVRATIASTFYPNLGIEEHDVFISDGAKSDISRLQVLFGSDVTMAVQDPSYPAYVDSGVIMGQTGRYQNNVGYGNIEYMKCTPENGFFPDLSSVSRTDVIFFCSPNNPTGSAASRGQLTQLVQFAKDNGSIIIYDSAYALYMSDDTPKSIFEIPGAKEVAIEISSFSKYAGFTGVRLGWTVVPKELQFSDGFPVAKDFNRIVCTCFNGASNIAQAGGLACLSPEGLEAMQEVIGFYKENTRIIVDTFKSLGFNVYGGKNAPYVWVHFPGQSSWEVFEEILEKTNVVTTPGSGFGPGGEGFIRVSAFGHRANVLEACRRFKVLYK
;
A
#
# COMPACT_ATOMS: atom_id res chain seq x y z
N MET A 1 -29.22 -18.35 23.21
CA MET A 1 -29.67 -18.15 24.61
C MET A 1 -30.97 -17.33 24.71
N LEU A 2 -31.08 -16.14 24.10
CA LEU A 2 -32.33 -15.35 24.05
C LEU A 2 -33.52 -16.09 23.41
N ARG A 3 -33.30 -16.83 22.31
CA ARG A 3 -34.33 -17.66 21.67
C ARG A 3 -34.86 -18.78 22.59
N ARG A 4 -34.02 -19.30 23.49
CA ARG A 4 -34.44 -20.30 24.51
C ARG A 4 -35.19 -19.63 25.64
N LEU A 5 -34.71 -18.49 26.15
CA LEU A 5 -35.34 -17.74 27.25
C LEU A 5 -36.75 -17.23 26.91
N VAL A 6 -37.01 -16.88 25.64
CA VAL A 6 -38.34 -16.47 25.17
C VAL A 6 -39.25 -17.68 24.96
N VAL A 7 -38.72 -18.82 24.48
CA VAL A 7 -39.53 -20.03 24.28
C VAL A 7 -39.95 -20.67 25.61
N THR A 8 -39.10 -20.70 26.64
CA THR A 8 -39.49 -21.20 27.98
C THR A 8 -40.46 -20.27 28.72
N PHE A 9 -40.44 -18.96 28.44
CA PHE A 9 -41.39 -18.02 29.08
C PHE A 9 -42.80 -18.09 28.47
N PHE A 10 -42.91 -18.51 27.21
CA PHE A 10 -44.19 -18.58 26.48
C PHE A 10 -44.76 -19.99 26.31
N SER A 11 -44.01 -21.07 26.58
CA SER A 11 -44.49 -22.45 26.36
C SER A 11 -45.37 -23.02 27.48
N ASP A 12 -45.20 -22.60 28.74
CA ASP A 12 -45.86 -23.24 29.90
C ASP A 12 -46.95 -22.39 30.58
N ALA A 13 -47.18 -21.17 30.12
CA ALA A 13 -48.18 -20.27 30.71
C ALA A 13 -49.64 -20.45 30.21
N PRO A 14 -49.94 -20.84 28.95
CA PRO A 14 -51.33 -20.73 28.46
C PRO A 14 -52.28 -21.80 29.00
N SER A 15 -51.79 -22.99 29.38
CA SER A 15 -52.66 -24.14 29.68
C SER A 15 -53.30 -24.10 31.06
N ARG A 16 -52.64 -23.50 32.07
CA ARG A 16 -53.20 -23.36 33.43
C ARG A 16 -54.10 -22.14 33.60
N TRP A 17 -53.85 -21.06 32.84
CA TRP A 17 -54.64 -19.83 32.92
C TRP A 17 -56.03 -19.95 32.27
N TRP A 18 -56.16 -20.78 31.22
CA TRP A 18 -57.43 -20.94 30.50
C TRP A 18 -58.47 -21.78 31.26
N GLN A 19 -58.05 -22.72 32.13
CA GLN A 19 -58.98 -23.56 32.89
C GLN A 19 -59.64 -22.84 34.08
N HIS A 20 -59.09 -21.71 34.54
CA HIS A 20 -59.69 -20.90 35.60
C HIS A 20 -60.69 -19.85 35.08
N PHE A 21 -60.82 -19.71 33.75
CA PHE A 21 -61.53 -18.59 33.10
C PHE A 21 -63.02 -18.83 32.85
N ASN A 22 -63.55 -20.02 33.15
CA ASN A 22 -64.95 -20.39 32.91
C ASN A 22 -65.85 -20.34 34.16
N SER A 23 -65.36 -19.74 35.25
CA SER A 23 -66.13 -19.53 36.48
C SER A 23 -66.70 -18.10 36.50
N ASN A 24 -68.03 -18.01 36.48
CA ASN A 24 -68.78 -16.76 36.49
C ASN A 24 -68.48 -15.92 37.74
N ASN A 25 -67.70 -14.84 37.61
CA ASN A 25 -67.75 -13.70 38.52
C ASN A 25 -67.29 -12.40 37.82
N ASP A 26 -68.12 -11.38 37.93
CA ASP A 26 -68.12 -10.13 37.16
C ASP A 26 -67.01 -9.07 37.45
N PRO A 27 -66.21 -9.10 38.54
CA PRO A 27 -65.19 -8.06 38.77
C PRO A 27 -63.84 -8.28 38.07
N THR A 28 -63.45 -9.51 37.77
CA THR A 28 -62.14 -9.81 37.12
C THR A 28 -62.15 -9.48 35.63
N ARG A 29 -63.30 -9.62 34.95
CA ARG A 29 -63.49 -9.18 33.56
C ARG A 29 -63.38 -7.66 33.41
N LEU A 30 -63.93 -6.89 34.34
CA LEU A 30 -63.87 -5.42 34.34
C LEU A 30 -62.43 -4.90 34.53
N LEU A 31 -61.66 -5.51 35.44
CA LEU A 31 -60.23 -5.19 35.60
C LEU A 31 -59.42 -5.55 34.35
N PHE A 32 -59.69 -6.72 33.74
CA PHE A 32 -58.94 -7.15 32.56
C PHE A 32 -59.28 -6.33 31.30
N THR A 33 -60.55 -5.99 31.11
CA THR A 33 -60.98 -5.08 30.01
C THR A 33 -60.46 -3.66 30.23
N SER A 34 -60.44 -3.16 31.46
CA SER A 34 -59.82 -1.86 31.78
C SER A 34 -58.32 -1.85 31.48
N CYS A 35 -57.59 -2.89 31.89
CA CYS A 35 -56.16 -3.04 31.57
C CYS A 35 -55.92 -3.17 30.06
N LEU A 36 -56.79 -3.89 29.34
CA LEU A 36 -56.70 -4.01 27.88
C LEU A 36 -56.96 -2.66 27.19
N VAL A 37 -57.94 -1.89 27.64
CA VAL A 37 -58.25 -0.57 27.09
C VAL A 37 -57.11 0.42 27.36
N VAL A 38 -56.55 0.44 28.57
CA VAL A 38 -55.37 1.26 28.89
C VAL A 38 -54.15 0.81 28.07
N PHE A 39 -53.97 -0.49 27.84
CA PHE A 39 -52.92 -1.00 26.97
C PHE A 39 -53.11 -0.57 25.52
N VAL A 40 -54.33 -0.64 24.97
CA VAL A 40 -54.63 -0.20 23.60
C VAL A 40 -54.49 1.32 23.46
N LEU A 41 -54.93 2.11 24.44
CA LEU A 41 -54.79 3.58 24.43
C LEU A 41 -53.33 4.02 24.58
N SER A 42 -52.53 3.34 25.43
CA SER A 42 -51.10 3.60 25.54
C SER A 42 -50.34 3.17 24.28
N LEU A 43 -50.74 2.06 23.63
CA LEU A 43 -50.21 1.65 22.33
C LEU A 43 -50.56 2.67 21.24
N PHE A 44 -51.80 3.17 21.22
CA PHE A 44 -52.28 4.15 20.24
C PHE A 44 -51.58 5.52 20.40
N THR A 45 -51.47 6.02 21.63
CA THR A 45 -50.73 7.25 21.93
C THR A 45 -49.24 7.11 21.64
N TRP A 46 -48.63 5.95 21.90
CA TRP A 46 -47.26 5.65 21.51
C TRP A 46 -47.05 5.64 19.98
N ILE A 47 -47.99 5.05 19.23
CA ILE A 47 -47.99 5.06 17.75
C ILE A 47 -48.11 6.49 17.21
N LEU A 48 -48.97 7.33 17.80
CA LEU A 48 -49.10 8.74 17.44
C LEU A 48 -47.84 9.55 17.77
N PHE A 49 -47.19 9.27 18.90
CA PHE A 49 -45.94 9.92 19.31
C PHE A 49 -44.77 9.55 18.37
N ILE A 50 -44.69 8.29 17.93
CA ILE A 50 -43.72 7.81 16.93
C ILE A 50 -43.96 8.47 15.56
N LYS A 51 -45.23 8.63 15.15
CA LYS A 51 -45.57 9.33 13.89
C LYS A 51 -45.21 10.83 13.94
N LYS A 52 -45.37 11.49 15.09
CA LYS A 52 -45.05 12.92 15.26
C LYS A 52 -43.54 13.21 15.34
N SER A 53 -42.74 12.25 15.78
CA SER A 53 -41.26 12.34 15.89
C SER A 53 -40.52 12.18 14.55
N ARG A 54 -41.18 11.62 13.52
CA ARG A 54 -40.56 11.26 12.23
C ARG A 54 -40.24 12.43 11.28
N ASN A 55 -40.55 13.68 11.65
CA ASN A 55 -40.59 14.83 10.72
C ASN A 55 -39.33 15.73 10.71
N ARG A 56 -38.17 15.27 11.19
CA ARG A 56 -36.95 16.12 11.26
C ARG A 56 -35.72 15.60 10.50
N TYR A 57 -35.76 14.40 9.93
CA TYR A 57 -34.57 13.81 9.29
C TYR A 57 -34.89 13.24 7.90
N PRO A 58 -33.94 13.31 6.95
CA PRO A 58 -34.08 12.69 5.63
C PRO A 58 -34.37 11.18 5.74
N PRO A 59 -35.00 10.58 4.71
CA PRO A 59 -35.36 9.17 4.74
C PRO A 59 -34.12 8.29 4.92
N LEU A 60 -34.21 7.35 5.87
CA LEU A 60 -33.15 6.37 6.10
C LEU A 60 -33.01 5.43 4.89
N PRO A 61 -31.79 4.87 4.65
CA PRO A 61 -31.59 3.83 3.65
C PRO A 61 -32.55 2.64 3.83
N PRO A 62 -32.88 1.92 2.76
CA PRO A 62 -33.80 0.77 2.81
C PRO A 62 -33.27 -0.33 3.74
N GLY A 63 -34.16 -1.17 4.28
CA GLY A 63 -33.76 -2.27 5.14
C GLY A 63 -34.93 -3.09 5.66
N PRO A 64 -34.66 -4.27 6.25
CA PRO A 64 -35.71 -5.12 6.81
C PRO A 64 -36.45 -4.40 7.95
N ARG A 65 -37.77 -4.58 7.98
CA ARG A 65 -38.62 -4.01 9.03
C ARG A 65 -38.36 -4.73 10.35
N GLY A 66 -37.84 -4.00 11.33
CA GLY A 66 -37.65 -4.50 12.69
C GLY A 66 -38.96 -4.59 13.47
N LEU A 67 -39.03 -5.53 14.42
CA LEU A 67 -40.12 -5.63 15.38
C LEU A 67 -40.11 -4.46 16.38
N PRO A 68 -41.26 -4.06 16.93
CA PRO A 68 -41.32 -3.05 17.99
C PRO A 68 -40.40 -3.40 19.16
N LEU A 69 -39.66 -2.40 19.67
CA LEU A 69 -38.68 -2.49 20.78
C LEU A 69 -37.41 -3.32 20.49
N VAL A 70 -37.53 -4.47 19.82
CA VAL A 70 -36.42 -5.43 19.61
C VAL A 70 -35.66 -5.21 18.29
N GLY A 71 -36.29 -4.53 17.33
CA GLY A 71 -35.71 -4.32 16.00
C GLY A 71 -35.54 -5.65 15.25
N ASN A 72 -34.36 -5.85 14.68
CA ASN A 72 -33.97 -7.01 13.89
C ASN A 72 -33.18 -8.05 14.70
N LEU A 73 -33.00 -7.88 16.02
CA LEU A 73 -32.17 -8.78 16.83
C LEU A 73 -32.63 -10.26 16.75
N LEU A 74 -33.92 -10.51 16.57
CA LEU A 74 -34.48 -11.87 16.46
C LEU A 74 -34.39 -12.47 15.06
N SER A 75 -34.18 -11.63 14.04
CA SER A 75 -34.03 -12.03 12.64
C SER A 75 -32.57 -12.14 12.20
N LEU A 76 -31.62 -11.81 13.08
CA LEU A 76 -30.18 -12.00 12.82
C LEU A 76 -29.84 -13.50 12.73
N ASP A 77 -29.19 -13.87 11.64
CA ASP A 77 -28.59 -15.19 11.48
C ASP A 77 -27.23 -15.25 12.18
N PRO A 78 -26.88 -16.35 12.88
CA PRO A 78 -25.54 -16.57 13.42
C PRO A 78 -24.41 -16.43 12.39
N GLN A 79 -24.65 -16.76 11.12
CA GLN A 79 -23.72 -16.52 10.01
C GLN A 79 -23.91 -15.10 9.46
N LEU A 80 -23.45 -14.11 10.23
CA LEU A 80 -23.66 -12.69 9.91
C LEU A 80 -23.17 -12.29 8.51
N HIS A 81 -22.04 -12.82 8.04
CA HIS A 81 -21.48 -12.46 6.74
C HIS A 81 -22.36 -12.88 5.56
N THR A 82 -22.94 -14.09 5.58
CA THR A 82 -23.85 -14.57 4.52
C THR A 82 -25.21 -13.88 4.61
N TYR A 83 -25.70 -13.64 5.83
CA TYR A 83 -26.95 -12.93 6.08
C TYR A 83 -26.89 -11.48 5.59
N LEU A 84 -25.84 -10.73 5.94
CA LEU A 84 -25.65 -9.35 5.49
C LEU A 84 -25.47 -9.27 3.97
N THR A 85 -24.76 -10.24 3.37
CA THR A 85 -24.64 -10.34 1.90
C THR A 85 -26.00 -10.56 1.23
N THR A 86 -26.86 -11.40 1.82
CA THR A 86 -28.20 -11.65 1.31
C THR A 86 -29.08 -10.40 1.42
N LEU A 87 -29.01 -9.68 2.54
CA LEU A 87 -29.71 -8.41 2.70
C LEU A 87 -29.22 -7.35 1.70
N ALA A 88 -27.91 -7.27 1.45
CA ALA A 88 -27.35 -6.33 0.49
C ALA A 88 -27.83 -6.58 -0.94
N ARG A 89 -28.05 -7.85 -1.34
CA ARG A 89 -28.65 -8.18 -2.64
C ARG A 89 -30.09 -7.69 -2.77
N THR A 90 -30.84 -7.63 -1.66
CA THR A 90 -32.25 -7.24 -1.64
C THR A 90 -32.45 -5.73 -1.47
N TYR A 91 -31.67 -5.08 -0.61
CA TYR A 91 -31.87 -3.69 -0.20
C TYR A 91 -30.81 -2.74 -0.79
N GLY A 92 -29.77 -3.25 -1.44
CA GLY A 92 -28.71 -2.46 -2.05
C GLY A 92 -27.48 -2.25 -1.16
N PRO A 93 -26.53 -1.41 -1.60
CA PRO A 93 -25.18 -1.32 -1.02
C PRO A 93 -25.11 -0.54 0.31
N ILE A 94 -26.17 0.16 0.69
CA ILE A 94 -26.37 0.79 2.00
C ILE A 94 -27.72 0.33 2.52
N LEU A 95 -27.73 -0.34 3.67
CA LEU A 95 -28.95 -0.83 4.28
C LEU A 95 -29.05 -0.51 5.77
N THR A 96 -30.28 -0.36 6.23
CA THR A 96 -30.61 -0.02 7.62
C THR A 96 -30.99 -1.26 8.42
N LEU A 97 -30.33 -1.45 9.57
CA LEU A 97 -30.71 -2.42 10.59
C LEU A 97 -30.97 -1.72 11.92
N TRP A 98 -32.01 -2.14 12.60
CA TRP A 98 -32.28 -1.76 13.99
C TRP A 98 -31.84 -2.88 14.93
N LEU A 99 -30.89 -2.63 15.82
CA LEU A 99 -30.44 -3.58 16.85
C LEU A 99 -30.97 -3.11 18.21
N GLY A 100 -32.14 -3.62 18.61
CA GLY A 100 -32.88 -3.07 19.75
C GLY A 100 -33.33 -1.64 19.45
N LYS A 101 -32.85 -0.66 20.24
CA LYS A 101 -33.09 0.77 20.01
C LYS A 101 -31.97 1.48 19.23
N LYS A 102 -30.89 0.77 18.87
CA LYS A 102 -29.78 1.35 18.11
C LYS A 102 -30.00 1.22 16.60
N LEU A 103 -29.74 2.32 15.89
CA LEU A 103 -29.71 2.37 14.44
C LEU A 103 -28.33 1.95 13.95
N THR A 104 -28.26 0.96 13.09
CA THR A 104 -27.03 0.43 12.48
C THR A 104 -27.15 0.54 10.97
N LEU A 105 -26.18 1.21 10.34
CA LEU A 105 -26.05 1.23 8.89
C LEU A 105 -25.02 0.19 8.47
N VAL A 106 -25.36 -0.61 7.47
CA VAL A 106 -24.46 -1.62 6.89
C VAL A 106 -24.10 -1.16 5.48
N VAL A 107 -22.80 -1.09 5.22
CA VAL A 107 -22.23 -0.68 3.93
C VAL A 107 -21.49 -1.86 3.33
N THR A 108 -21.85 -2.23 2.11
CA THR A 108 -21.31 -3.42 1.44
C THR A 108 -20.61 -3.13 0.11
N SER A 109 -20.57 -1.86 -0.32
CA SER A 109 -19.82 -1.44 -1.50
C SER A 109 -18.41 -0.98 -1.15
N HIS A 110 -17.42 -1.38 -1.95
CA HIS A 110 -16.05 -0.91 -1.80
C HIS A 110 -15.91 0.60 -2.06
N THR A 111 -16.72 1.18 -2.96
CA THR A 111 -16.67 2.62 -3.28
C THR A 111 -17.12 3.45 -2.08
N LEU A 112 -18.24 3.05 -1.47
CA LEU A 112 -18.79 3.71 -0.29
C LEU A 112 -17.94 3.45 0.96
N ALA A 113 -17.37 2.26 1.10
CA ALA A 113 -16.41 1.99 2.16
C ALA A 113 -15.17 2.88 2.04
N ARG A 114 -14.66 3.12 0.83
CA ARG A 114 -13.58 4.10 0.60
C ARG A 114 -14.02 5.51 0.98
N GLU A 115 -15.20 5.95 0.54
CA GLU A 115 -15.70 7.28 0.86
C GLU A 115 -15.81 7.50 2.38
N ILE A 116 -16.35 6.53 3.11
CA ILE A 116 -16.51 6.58 4.57
C ILE A 116 -15.18 6.47 5.32
N LEU A 117 -14.32 5.53 4.92
CA LEU A 117 -13.10 5.19 5.66
C LEU A 117 -11.87 5.99 5.22
N LYS A 118 -11.95 6.75 4.13
CA LYS A 118 -10.84 7.53 3.58
C LYS A 118 -11.20 8.98 3.33
N ASP A 119 -12.28 9.24 2.60
CA ASP A 119 -12.61 10.61 2.17
C ASP A 119 -13.33 11.40 3.29
N HIS A 120 -14.04 10.69 4.17
CA HIS A 120 -14.72 11.21 5.37
C HIS A 120 -14.27 10.52 6.67
N ASP A 121 -13.05 10.00 6.70
CA ASP A 121 -12.51 9.16 7.77
C ASP A 121 -12.64 9.77 9.18
N VAL A 122 -12.39 11.07 9.34
CA VAL A 122 -12.51 11.79 10.63
C VAL A 122 -13.96 11.81 11.15
N VAL A 123 -14.95 11.93 10.26
CA VAL A 123 -16.38 11.96 10.65
C VAL A 123 -16.82 10.60 11.20
N PHE A 124 -16.28 9.52 10.64
CA PHE A 124 -16.62 8.14 11.00
C PHE A 124 -15.56 7.46 11.89
N ALA A 125 -14.57 8.20 12.39
CA ALA A 125 -13.47 7.66 13.19
C ALA A 125 -13.92 7.18 14.58
N ASN A 126 -15.03 7.73 15.09
CA ASN A 126 -15.59 7.38 16.39
C ASN A 126 -16.49 6.14 16.31
N ARG A 127 -16.42 5.31 17.34
CA ARG A 127 -17.14 4.04 17.46
C ARG A 127 -18.03 4.02 18.70
N ASP A 128 -19.14 3.31 18.58
CA ASP A 128 -20.02 3.02 19.70
C ASP A 128 -19.35 1.98 20.61
N VAL A 129 -19.17 2.32 21.89
CA VAL A 129 -18.34 1.54 22.82
C VAL A 129 -19.22 0.64 23.71
N PRO A 130 -19.05 -0.69 23.67
CA PRO A 130 -19.74 -1.60 24.59
C PRO A 130 -19.38 -1.35 26.06
N ALA A 131 -20.30 -1.61 26.99
CA ALA A 131 -20.06 -1.43 28.42
C ALA A 131 -18.86 -2.24 28.94
N SER A 132 -18.62 -3.44 28.37
CA SER A 132 -17.45 -4.27 28.66
C SER A 132 -16.15 -3.60 28.21
N ALA A 133 -16.14 -2.98 27.03
CA ALA A 133 -14.98 -2.28 26.48
C ALA A 133 -14.65 -1.02 27.28
N VAL A 134 -15.65 -0.27 27.76
CA VAL A 134 -15.42 0.91 28.62
C VAL A 134 -14.61 0.52 29.86
N GLN A 135 -14.95 -0.61 30.50
CA GLN A 135 -14.24 -1.06 31.70
C GLN A 135 -12.85 -1.62 31.36
N SER A 136 -12.71 -2.45 30.33
CA SER A 136 -11.42 -3.07 29.99
C SER A 136 -10.40 -2.06 29.45
N SER A 137 -10.84 -0.98 28.80
CA SER A 137 -9.98 0.07 28.22
C SER A 137 -9.70 1.25 29.17
N TYR A 138 -9.89 1.08 30.48
CA TYR A 138 -9.70 2.13 31.48
C TYR A 138 -10.50 3.41 31.19
N GLY A 139 -11.76 3.27 30.78
CA GLY A 139 -12.62 4.38 30.41
C GLY A 139 -12.37 4.90 29.00
N CYS A 140 -12.07 4.02 28.05
CA CYS A 140 -11.77 4.35 26.65
C CYS A 140 -10.50 5.17 26.46
N ARG A 141 -9.44 4.84 27.19
CA ARG A 141 -8.14 5.55 27.15
C ARG A 141 -7.04 4.76 26.45
N ASP A 142 -7.41 3.79 25.62
CA ASP A 142 -6.53 3.05 24.71
C ASP A 142 -6.75 3.48 23.24
N VAL A 143 -5.92 3.01 22.31
CA VAL A 143 -6.07 3.30 20.86
C VAL A 143 -7.31 2.61 20.26
N ALA A 144 -7.82 1.56 20.91
CA ALA A 144 -8.86 0.67 20.41
C ALA A 144 -10.29 1.11 20.76
N TRP A 145 -10.49 2.05 21.69
CA TRP A 145 -11.81 2.57 22.08
C TRP A 145 -11.84 4.08 22.32
N SER A 146 -10.69 4.77 22.44
CA SER A 146 -10.69 6.24 22.53
C SER A 146 -11.29 6.91 21.29
N GLN A 147 -11.94 8.04 21.53
CA GLN A 147 -12.50 8.89 20.49
C GLN A 147 -11.38 9.66 19.78
N TYR A 148 -11.58 9.92 18.49
CA TYR A 148 -10.64 10.67 17.68
C TYR A 148 -10.45 12.09 18.25
N GLY A 149 -9.20 12.47 18.46
CA GLY A 149 -8.85 13.74 19.10
C GLY A 149 -7.35 13.83 19.38
N ALA A 150 -6.94 14.83 20.16
CA ALA A 150 -5.53 15.01 20.55
C ALA A 150 -4.99 13.78 21.32
N GLU A 151 -5.79 13.23 22.24
CA GLU A 151 -5.44 12.07 23.06
C GLU A 151 -5.22 10.81 22.20
N TRP A 152 -6.15 10.48 21.30
CA TRP A 152 -6.00 9.33 20.40
C TRP A 152 -4.80 9.49 19.45
N ARG A 153 -4.54 10.70 18.93
CA ARG A 153 -3.38 10.95 18.06
C ARG A 153 -2.06 10.77 18.79
N MET A 154 -1.97 11.22 20.06
CA MET A 154 -0.83 10.94 20.93
C MET A 154 -0.65 9.43 21.14
N LEU A 155 -1.69 8.70 21.55
CA LEU A 155 -1.61 7.26 21.81
C LEU A 155 -1.20 6.48 20.55
N ARG A 156 -1.74 6.85 19.39
CA ARG A 156 -1.35 6.26 18.10
C ARG A 156 0.11 6.54 17.76
N LYS A 157 0.58 7.78 17.98
CA LYS A 157 1.99 8.13 17.76
C LYS A 157 2.91 7.27 18.62
N VAL A 158 2.62 7.15 19.92
CA VAL A 158 3.37 6.30 20.86
C VAL A 158 3.36 4.84 20.40
N ALA A 159 2.19 4.27 20.07
CA ALA A 159 2.10 2.89 19.63
C ALA A 159 2.90 2.63 18.32
N VAL A 160 2.79 3.51 17.33
CA VAL A 160 3.44 3.32 16.02
C VAL A 160 4.94 3.60 16.05
N HIS A 161 5.37 4.73 16.63
CA HIS A 161 6.77 5.12 16.63
C HIS A 161 7.59 4.40 17.69
N GLU A 162 7.03 4.22 18.87
CA GLU A 162 7.83 3.82 20.04
C GLU A 162 7.73 2.32 20.31
N MET A 163 6.62 1.66 19.95
CA MET A 163 6.44 0.21 20.14
C MET A 163 6.58 -0.59 18.85
N LEU A 164 5.91 -0.16 17.77
CA LEU A 164 5.77 -0.92 16.52
C LEU A 164 6.76 -0.50 15.42
N SER A 165 7.71 0.39 15.70
CA SER A 165 8.74 0.75 14.72
C SER A 165 9.74 -0.40 14.53
N ASN A 166 10.36 -0.44 13.35
CA ASN A 166 11.38 -1.46 13.05
C ASN A 166 12.51 -1.44 14.08
N THR A 167 12.95 -0.25 14.49
CA THR A 167 14.03 -0.07 15.48
C THR A 167 13.67 -0.66 16.84
N THR A 168 12.47 -0.39 17.37
CA THR A 168 12.06 -0.96 18.67
C THR A 168 11.77 -2.46 18.58
N LEU A 169 11.17 -2.92 17.47
CA LEU A 169 10.97 -4.36 17.25
C LEU A 169 12.30 -5.11 17.18
N ASP A 170 13.33 -4.52 16.58
CA ASP A 170 14.68 -5.08 16.53
C ASP A 170 15.35 -5.08 17.90
N SER A 171 15.10 -4.07 18.75
CA SER A 171 15.65 -4.05 20.12
C SER A 171 15.11 -5.16 21.01
N VAL A 172 13.87 -5.62 20.77
CA VAL A 172 13.26 -6.77 21.48
C VAL A 172 13.40 -8.11 20.73
N TYR A 173 14.21 -8.17 19.67
CA TYR A 173 14.40 -9.40 18.86
C TYR A 173 14.88 -10.59 19.69
N SER A 174 15.76 -10.35 20.66
CA SER A 174 16.29 -11.37 21.59
C SER A 174 15.17 -12.10 22.34
N LEU A 175 14.19 -11.34 22.85
CA LEU A 175 13.04 -11.83 23.61
C LEU A 175 12.12 -12.67 22.74
N ARG A 176 11.82 -12.20 21.50
CA ARG A 176 11.03 -12.96 20.52
C ARG A 176 11.71 -14.29 20.16
N ARG A 177 12.99 -14.23 19.82
CA ARG A 177 13.79 -15.40 19.42
C ARG A 177 13.88 -16.44 20.54
N GLN A 178 14.00 -16.00 21.79
CA GLN A 178 14.05 -16.90 22.95
C GLN A 178 12.78 -17.73 23.08
N GLU A 179 11.60 -17.11 22.98
CA GLU A 179 10.32 -17.83 23.10
C GLU A 179 10.06 -18.77 21.92
N ILE A 180 10.34 -18.34 20.68
CA ILE A 180 10.20 -19.23 19.52
C ILE A 180 11.10 -20.47 19.68
N ARG A 181 12.33 -20.30 20.20
CA ARG A 181 13.22 -21.43 20.47
C ARG A 181 12.71 -22.36 21.57
N ARG A 182 12.11 -21.83 22.63
CA ARG A 182 11.46 -22.64 23.67
C ARG A 182 10.32 -23.46 23.09
N THR A 183 9.49 -22.87 22.24
CA THR A 183 8.40 -23.59 21.56
C THR A 183 8.93 -24.68 20.63
N ILE A 184 9.95 -24.39 19.82
CA ILE A 184 10.57 -25.40 18.95
C ILE A 184 11.14 -26.55 19.80
N GLY A 185 11.83 -26.23 20.90
CA GLY A 185 12.35 -27.23 21.84
C GLY A 185 11.25 -28.08 22.47
N TYR A 186 10.13 -27.46 22.88
CA TYR A 186 8.97 -28.17 23.39
C TYR A 186 8.37 -29.11 22.33
N VAL A 187 8.09 -28.62 21.13
CA VAL A 187 7.53 -29.45 20.04
C VAL A 187 8.47 -30.61 19.69
N HIS A 188 9.78 -30.35 19.65
CA HIS A 188 10.78 -31.39 19.44
C HIS A 188 10.78 -32.43 20.58
N SER A 189 10.63 -32.00 21.84
CA SER A 189 10.55 -32.91 23.00
C SER A 189 9.31 -33.82 22.99
N GLN A 190 8.29 -33.45 22.22
CA GLN A 190 7.05 -34.20 22.06
C GLN A 190 7.07 -35.07 20.78
N ALA A 191 8.24 -35.36 20.22
CA ALA A 191 8.36 -36.27 19.08
C ALA A 191 7.73 -37.65 19.41
N GLY A 192 6.85 -38.13 18.54
CA GLY A 192 6.10 -39.38 18.74
C GLY A 192 4.82 -39.26 19.57
N THR A 193 4.50 -38.10 20.16
CA THR A 193 3.23 -37.87 20.88
C THR A 193 2.29 -36.94 20.09
N ARG A 194 0.99 -36.96 20.42
CA ARG A 194 0.00 -36.05 19.81
C ARG A 194 0.08 -34.68 20.49
N VAL A 195 0.33 -33.64 19.72
CA VAL A 195 0.42 -32.25 20.21
C VAL A 195 -0.67 -31.38 19.59
N ASN A 196 -1.34 -30.57 20.39
CA ASN A 196 -2.26 -29.54 19.92
C ASN A 196 -1.50 -28.28 19.49
N ILE A 197 -1.17 -28.19 18.20
CA ILE A 197 -0.38 -27.07 17.65
C ILE A 197 -1.09 -25.72 17.82
N GLY A 198 -2.43 -25.67 17.71
CA GLY A 198 -3.17 -24.42 17.86
C GLY A 198 -3.04 -23.82 19.26
N GLU A 199 -3.14 -24.67 20.28
CA GLU A 199 -2.93 -24.26 21.68
C GLU A 199 -1.47 -23.87 21.96
N GLN A 200 -0.52 -24.60 21.38
CA GLN A 200 0.89 -24.24 21.51
C GLN A 200 1.23 -22.92 20.84
N MET A 201 0.74 -22.66 19.63
CA MET A 201 0.93 -21.38 18.95
C MET A 201 0.29 -20.22 19.72
N PHE A 202 -0.91 -20.42 20.28
CA PHE A 202 -1.54 -19.43 21.16
C PHE A 202 -0.65 -19.09 22.36
N LEU A 203 -0.11 -20.10 23.05
CA LEU A 203 0.81 -19.92 24.17
C LEU A 203 2.11 -19.22 23.74
N THR A 204 2.68 -19.58 22.60
CA THR A 204 3.89 -18.97 22.05
C THR A 204 3.69 -17.48 21.78
N ILE A 205 2.62 -17.12 21.08
CA ILE A 205 2.34 -15.72 20.73
C ILE A 205 2.13 -14.90 22.01
N LEU A 206 1.37 -15.43 22.96
CA LEU A 206 1.12 -14.77 24.23
C LEU A 206 2.42 -14.56 25.02
N ASN A 207 3.29 -15.57 25.09
CA ASN A 207 4.59 -15.46 25.77
C ASN A 207 5.53 -14.49 25.06
N VAL A 208 5.56 -14.48 23.73
CA VAL A 208 6.35 -13.54 22.94
C VAL A 208 5.96 -12.10 23.28
N ILE A 209 4.66 -11.80 23.29
CA ILE A 209 4.17 -10.44 23.55
C ILE A 209 4.35 -10.07 25.01
N THR A 210 3.97 -10.93 25.94
CA THR A 210 4.23 -10.78 27.37
C THR A 210 5.71 -10.47 27.65
N ASN A 211 6.65 -11.19 27.04
CA ASN A 211 8.07 -10.92 27.21
C ASN A 211 8.53 -9.62 26.54
N MET A 212 8.01 -9.26 25.37
CA MET A 212 8.33 -7.95 24.76
C MET A 212 7.79 -6.77 25.58
N MET A 213 6.65 -6.96 26.26
CA MET A 213 6.02 -5.91 27.06
C MET A 213 6.81 -5.58 28.33
N TRP A 214 7.37 -6.56 29.05
CA TRP A 214 8.03 -6.30 30.34
C TRP A 214 9.27 -7.15 30.64
N GLY A 215 9.89 -7.77 29.62
CA GLY A 215 11.31 -8.16 29.59
C GLY A 215 11.86 -8.96 30.77
N GLY A 216 11.02 -9.81 31.40
CA GLY A 216 11.44 -10.61 32.55
C GLY A 216 11.33 -9.94 33.92
N ALA A 217 10.62 -8.80 34.05
CA ALA A 217 10.34 -8.14 35.33
C ALA A 217 9.81 -9.10 36.41
N VAL A 218 9.09 -10.15 36.00
CA VAL A 218 8.71 -11.25 36.89
C VAL A 218 9.82 -12.30 36.95
N THR A 219 10.74 -12.15 37.91
CA THR A 219 11.83 -13.11 38.18
C THR A 219 11.45 -14.15 39.24
N GLY A 220 11.84 -15.41 39.05
CA GLY A 220 11.74 -16.46 40.09
C GLY A 220 10.51 -17.37 40.04
N GLY A 221 10.27 -18.12 41.13
CA GLY A 221 9.21 -19.14 41.26
C GLY A 221 7.77 -18.61 41.10
N ASP A 222 7.56 -17.30 41.30
CA ASP A 222 6.27 -16.63 41.12
C ASP A 222 5.94 -16.32 39.65
N ARG A 223 6.88 -16.48 38.71
CA ARG A 223 6.65 -16.22 37.29
C ARG A 223 5.58 -17.14 36.68
N VAL A 224 5.55 -18.40 37.11
CA VAL A 224 4.62 -19.40 36.56
C VAL A 224 3.21 -19.17 37.06
N SER A 225 3.04 -18.82 38.35
CA SER A 225 1.74 -18.51 38.96
C SER A 225 1.18 -17.20 38.42
N VAL A 226 1.97 -16.13 38.37
CA VAL A 226 1.55 -14.82 37.82
C VAL A 226 1.21 -14.93 36.33
N ALA A 227 1.98 -15.68 35.53
CA ALA A 227 1.66 -15.90 34.12
C ALA A 227 0.42 -16.78 33.91
N ALA A 228 0.13 -17.72 34.81
CA ALA A 228 -1.09 -18.52 34.77
C ALA A 228 -2.32 -17.69 35.14
N GLU A 229 -2.23 -16.87 36.19
CA GLU A 229 -3.30 -15.95 36.58
C GLU A 229 -3.57 -14.90 35.50
N PHE A 230 -2.53 -14.29 34.95
CA PHE A 230 -2.64 -13.33 33.85
C PHE A 230 -3.36 -13.94 32.64
N ARG A 231 -2.97 -15.16 32.22
CA ARG A 231 -3.62 -15.92 31.14
C ARG A 231 -5.11 -16.13 31.40
N GLN A 232 -5.45 -16.54 32.62
CA GLN A 232 -6.83 -16.76 33.02
C GLN A 232 -7.65 -15.46 32.93
N VAL A 233 -7.12 -14.36 33.47
CA VAL A 233 -7.80 -13.06 33.45
C VAL A 233 -8.04 -12.57 32.01
N ILE A 234 -7.04 -12.66 31.13
CA ILE A 234 -7.18 -12.27 29.71
C ILE A 234 -8.22 -13.15 28.99
N ALA A 235 -8.22 -14.47 29.23
CA ALA A 235 -9.21 -15.36 28.63
C ALA A 235 -10.64 -15.05 29.08
N GLU A 236 -10.85 -14.80 30.38
CA GLU A 236 -12.16 -14.42 30.94
C GLU A 236 -12.61 -13.04 30.42
N MET A 237 -11.70 -12.08 30.25
CA MET A 237 -11.99 -10.79 29.63
C MET A 237 -12.42 -10.94 28.17
N THR A 238 -11.69 -11.72 27.37
CA THR A 238 -12.02 -11.99 25.97
C THR A 238 -13.40 -12.65 25.85
N GLN A 239 -13.73 -13.59 26.74
CA GLN A 239 -15.06 -14.21 26.78
C GLN A 239 -16.17 -13.20 27.11
N LEU A 240 -15.95 -12.33 28.10
CA LEU A 240 -16.93 -11.30 28.48
C LEU A 240 -17.14 -10.26 27.38
N MET A 241 -16.11 -9.87 26.65
CA MET A 241 -16.24 -8.96 25.51
C MET A 241 -17.02 -9.57 24.35
N GLY A 242 -16.86 -10.88 24.09
CA GLY A 242 -17.62 -11.60 23.08
C GLY A 242 -19.07 -11.91 23.48
N THR A 243 -19.45 -11.67 24.74
CA THR A 243 -20.79 -11.96 25.24
C THR A 243 -21.77 -10.84 24.87
N PRO A 244 -22.87 -11.12 24.14
CA PRO A 244 -23.87 -10.10 23.84
C PRO A 244 -24.49 -9.52 25.12
N ASN A 245 -24.52 -8.19 25.21
CA ASN A 245 -25.02 -7.46 26.36
C ASN A 245 -26.25 -6.63 25.98
N ILE A 246 -27.37 -6.86 26.66
CA ILE A 246 -28.65 -6.18 26.44
C ILE A 246 -28.52 -4.68 26.66
N SER A 247 -27.75 -4.27 27.68
CA SER A 247 -27.53 -2.85 27.98
C SER A 247 -26.90 -2.09 26.81
N ASP A 248 -26.11 -2.76 25.97
CA ASP A 248 -25.48 -2.12 24.81
C ASP A 248 -26.49 -1.83 23.69
N PHE A 249 -27.65 -2.50 23.65
CA PHE A 249 -28.71 -2.24 22.65
C PHE A 249 -29.81 -1.30 23.16
N TYR A 250 -29.85 -1.04 24.47
CA TYR A 250 -30.87 -0.21 25.14
C TYR A 250 -30.21 0.78 26.10
N PRO A 251 -29.89 2.01 25.66
CA PRO A 251 -29.18 2.99 26.48
C PRO A 251 -29.79 3.27 27.85
N GLY A 252 -31.13 3.23 27.97
CA GLY A 252 -31.83 3.42 29.25
C GLY A 252 -31.63 2.29 30.27
N LEU A 253 -31.11 1.12 29.86
CA LEU A 253 -30.85 -0.03 30.73
C LEU A 253 -29.40 -0.10 31.21
N VAL A 254 -28.50 0.76 30.71
CA VAL A 254 -27.07 0.75 31.03
C VAL A 254 -26.82 0.80 32.53
N ARG A 255 -27.53 1.68 33.27
CA ARG A 255 -27.38 1.85 34.72
C ARG A 255 -27.66 0.59 35.55
N PHE A 256 -28.45 -0.36 35.03
CA PHE A 256 -28.87 -1.52 35.80
C PHE A 256 -27.94 -2.73 35.67
N ASP A 257 -26.99 -2.73 34.72
CA ASP A 257 -26.05 -3.83 34.46
C ASP A 257 -26.72 -5.22 34.57
N LEU A 258 -27.79 -5.43 33.80
CA LEU A 258 -28.71 -6.58 33.97
C LEU A 258 -28.00 -7.94 33.87
N GLN A 259 -26.97 -8.05 33.03
CA GLN A 259 -26.16 -9.26 32.85
C GLN A 259 -24.90 -9.30 33.73
N ARG A 260 -24.70 -8.26 34.57
CA ARG A 260 -23.54 -8.06 35.45
C ARG A 260 -22.21 -8.03 34.70
N ILE A 261 -22.22 -7.63 33.42
CA ILE A 261 -21.04 -7.66 32.56
C ILE A 261 -20.07 -6.56 33.00
N GLU A 262 -20.58 -5.37 33.32
CA GLU A 262 -19.75 -4.27 33.82
C GLU A 262 -19.11 -4.65 35.17
N LYS A 263 -19.91 -5.18 36.10
CA LYS A 263 -19.42 -5.65 37.41
C LYS A 263 -18.35 -6.74 37.28
N LYS A 264 -18.56 -7.73 36.41
CA LYS A 264 -17.59 -8.81 36.18
C LYS A 264 -16.31 -8.29 35.54
N MET A 265 -16.42 -7.46 34.51
CA MET A 265 -15.26 -6.87 33.83
C MET A 265 -14.44 -6.01 34.81
N LYS A 266 -15.10 -5.20 35.65
CA LYS A 266 -14.42 -4.41 36.69
C LYS A 266 -13.68 -5.27 37.70
N GLY A 267 -14.22 -6.44 38.05
CA GLY A 267 -13.53 -7.42 38.90
C GLY A 267 -12.25 -7.96 38.25
N LEU A 268 -12.30 -8.27 36.95
CA LEU A 268 -11.14 -8.73 36.19
C LEU A 268 -10.09 -7.64 36.01
N VAL A 269 -10.51 -6.40 35.70
CA VAL A 269 -9.61 -5.25 35.57
C VAL A 269 -8.85 -5.00 36.87
N LYS A 270 -9.52 -5.12 38.02
CA LYS A 270 -8.84 -5.01 39.34
C LYS A 270 -7.76 -6.08 39.55
N ARG A 271 -8.05 -7.33 39.18
CA ARG A 271 -7.05 -8.42 39.28
C ARG A 271 -5.87 -8.16 38.36
N LEU A 272 -6.13 -7.65 37.15
CA LEU A 272 -5.08 -7.28 36.21
C LEU A 272 -4.28 -6.05 36.67
N ASP A 273 -4.92 -5.08 37.32
CA ASP A 273 -4.25 -3.92 37.87
C ASP A 273 -3.21 -4.31 38.93
N VAL A 274 -3.52 -5.26 39.82
CA VAL A 274 -2.55 -5.80 40.78
C VAL A 274 -1.32 -6.37 40.05
N ILE A 275 -1.54 -7.05 38.94
CA ILE A 275 -0.48 -7.65 38.12
C ILE A 275 0.35 -6.56 37.42
N PHE A 276 -0.29 -5.55 36.82
CA PHE A 276 0.40 -4.43 36.18
C PHE A 276 1.16 -3.55 37.17
N ASP A 277 0.58 -3.23 38.31
CA ASP A 277 1.22 -2.42 39.35
C ASP A 277 2.46 -3.15 39.90
N GLY A 278 2.37 -4.45 40.16
CA GLY A 278 3.53 -5.24 40.57
C GLY A 278 4.69 -5.20 39.55
N MET A 279 4.38 -5.23 38.25
CA MET A 279 5.41 -5.15 37.19
C MET A 279 5.96 -3.74 37.01
N ILE A 280 5.12 -2.71 37.08
CA ILE A 280 5.53 -1.30 37.01
C ILE A 280 6.45 -0.98 38.19
N ASP A 281 6.11 -1.44 39.39
CA ASP A 281 6.91 -1.23 40.60
C ASP A 281 8.27 -1.94 40.51
N GLN A 282 8.28 -3.20 40.07
CA GLN A 282 9.54 -3.95 39.87
C GLN A 282 10.43 -3.26 38.82
N ARG A 283 9.85 -2.81 37.70
CA ARG A 283 10.60 -2.10 36.66
C ARG A 283 11.15 -0.76 37.17
N SER A 284 10.35 -0.02 37.90
CA SER A 284 10.75 1.29 38.46
C SER A 284 11.91 1.13 39.45
N LYS A 285 11.93 0.05 40.25
CA LYS A 285 13.06 -0.29 41.13
C LYS A 285 14.34 -0.63 40.35
N ILE A 286 14.23 -1.46 39.31
CA ILE A 286 15.36 -1.83 38.44
C ILE A 286 15.98 -0.58 37.77
N ASN A 287 15.15 0.37 37.36
CA ASN A 287 15.61 1.62 36.76
C ASN A 287 16.27 2.58 37.78
N ALA A 288 15.80 2.59 39.03
CA ALA A 288 16.32 3.44 40.11
C ALA A 288 17.65 2.95 40.70
N GLU A 289 17.90 1.64 40.70
CA GLU A 289 19.13 1.02 41.25
C GLU A 289 20.34 1.09 40.30
N GLY A 290 20.25 1.83 39.18
CA GLY A 290 21.38 2.10 38.30
C GLY A 290 22.02 0.83 37.75
N GLY A 291 21.24 -0.02 37.08
CA GLY A 291 21.74 -1.13 36.25
C GLY A 291 22.97 -1.85 36.80
N THR A 292 22.88 -2.40 38.02
CA THR A 292 23.93 -3.27 38.54
C THR A 292 24.08 -4.47 37.60
N SER A 293 25.21 -4.48 36.91
CA SER A 293 25.72 -5.61 36.16
C SER A 293 25.83 -6.81 37.10
N THR A 294 24.82 -7.67 37.12
CA THR A 294 24.93 -9.00 37.70
C THR A 294 25.88 -9.82 36.84
N GLY A 295 27.18 -9.78 37.14
CA GLY A 295 28.19 -10.85 36.97
C GLY A 295 28.47 -11.49 35.59
N ASP A 296 27.53 -11.46 34.65
CA ASP A 296 27.63 -11.98 33.29
C ASP A 296 27.28 -10.82 32.36
N GLY A 297 28.15 -10.51 31.39
CA GLY A 297 28.09 -9.35 30.48
C GLY A 297 26.91 -9.30 29.50
N VAL A 298 25.68 -9.62 29.95
CA VAL A 298 24.45 -9.48 29.20
C VAL A 298 23.87 -8.09 29.49
N LYS A 299 24.06 -7.15 28.57
CA LYS A 299 23.27 -5.89 28.54
C LYS A 299 21.79 -6.23 28.68
N HIS A 300 21.14 -5.66 29.69
CA HIS A 300 19.70 -5.81 29.90
C HIS A 300 18.96 -5.38 28.62
N SER A 301 18.10 -6.25 28.08
CA SER A 301 17.33 -5.92 26.87
C SER A 301 16.23 -4.95 27.25
N LYS A 302 16.21 -3.75 26.63
CA LYS A 302 15.13 -2.78 26.81
C LYS A 302 13.80 -3.40 26.37
N ASP A 303 12.77 -3.26 27.19
CA ASP A 303 11.40 -3.73 26.89
C ASP A 303 10.42 -2.56 26.75
N PHE A 304 9.21 -2.84 26.25
CA PHE A 304 8.24 -1.78 25.96
C PHE A 304 7.77 -1.02 27.21
N LEU A 305 7.72 -1.65 28.38
CA LEU A 305 7.35 -0.98 29.62
C LEU A 305 8.39 0.08 30.00
N GLU A 306 9.68 -0.20 29.84
CA GLU A 306 10.75 0.78 30.04
C GLU A 306 10.57 2.02 29.14
N PHE A 307 10.31 1.81 27.84
CA PHE A 307 10.04 2.90 26.91
C PHE A 307 8.80 3.73 27.28
N LEU A 308 7.71 3.06 27.66
CA LEU A 308 6.46 3.74 28.02
C LEU A 308 6.59 4.56 29.32
N LEU A 309 7.38 4.10 30.29
CA LEU A 309 7.67 4.84 31.52
C LEU A 309 8.55 6.05 31.23
N GLN A 310 9.61 5.90 30.41
CA GLN A 310 10.46 7.01 30.00
C GLN A 310 9.67 8.10 29.26
N LEU A 311 8.81 7.73 28.32
CA LEU A 311 7.96 8.66 27.57
C LEU A 311 6.91 9.35 28.44
N LYS A 312 6.43 8.69 29.49
CA LYS A 312 5.54 9.28 30.49
C LYS A 312 6.24 10.43 31.23
N ASP A 313 7.52 10.25 31.51
CA ASP A 313 8.33 11.20 32.29
C ASP A 313 8.92 12.33 31.43
N GLU A 314 9.13 12.10 30.11
CA GLU A 314 9.70 13.05 29.15
C GLU A 314 8.66 13.77 28.25
N GLY A 315 7.36 13.47 28.38
CA GLY A 315 6.31 13.82 27.42
C GLY A 315 5.91 15.32 27.31
N ASP A 316 5.16 15.64 26.25
CA ASP A 316 4.64 16.98 25.92
C ASP A 316 3.70 17.54 27.02
N ALA A 317 3.98 18.77 27.49
CA ALA A 317 3.21 19.45 28.53
C ALA A 317 1.73 19.71 28.15
N LYS A 318 1.39 19.73 26.85
CA LYS A 318 0.02 20.02 26.38
C LYS A 318 -0.91 18.80 26.40
N THR A 319 -0.38 17.59 26.22
CA THR A 319 -1.16 16.33 26.28
C THR A 319 -0.29 15.23 26.89
N PRO A 320 -0.14 15.19 28.23
CA PRO A 320 0.80 14.28 28.87
C PRO A 320 0.29 12.83 28.83
N LEU A 321 1.21 11.89 28.59
CA LEU A 321 0.95 10.47 28.78
C LEU A 321 0.78 10.20 30.28
N THR A 322 -0.31 9.54 30.68
CA THR A 322 -0.62 9.24 32.10
C THR A 322 -0.39 7.76 32.39
N MET A 323 -0.31 7.38 33.66
CA MET A 323 -0.21 5.97 34.02
C MET A 323 -1.43 5.16 33.57
N ILE A 324 -2.59 5.79 33.47
CA ILE A 324 -3.80 5.17 32.91
C ILE A 324 -3.58 4.86 31.43
N HIS A 325 -2.96 5.76 30.66
CA HIS A 325 -2.62 5.52 29.26
C HIS A 325 -1.62 4.37 29.10
N VAL A 326 -0.61 4.29 29.97
CA VAL A 326 0.35 3.18 29.97
C VAL A 326 -0.38 1.86 30.20
N LYS A 327 -1.16 1.73 31.28
CA LYS A 327 -1.93 0.51 31.58
C LYS A 327 -2.92 0.14 30.47
N ALA A 328 -3.57 1.13 29.86
CA ALA A 328 -4.49 0.92 28.74
C ALA A 328 -3.78 0.40 27.48
N LEU A 329 -2.57 0.89 27.18
CA LEU A 329 -1.73 0.37 26.09
C LEU A 329 -1.20 -1.04 26.38
N LEU A 330 -0.83 -1.35 27.63
CA LEU A 330 -0.44 -2.70 28.04
C LEU A 330 -1.61 -3.67 27.84
N MET A 331 -2.81 -3.30 28.28
CA MET A 331 -4.04 -4.08 28.13
C MET A 331 -4.36 -4.33 26.65
N MET A 332 -4.37 -3.28 25.83
CA MET A 332 -4.78 -3.34 24.43
C MET A 332 -3.96 -4.36 23.63
N ASN A 333 -2.63 -4.35 23.79
CA ASN A 333 -1.73 -5.27 23.08
C ASN A 333 -1.98 -6.74 23.46
N GLN A 334 -2.42 -7.00 24.69
CA GLN A 334 -2.66 -8.35 25.20
C GLN A 334 -4.02 -8.87 24.74
N LEU A 335 -5.04 -8.00 24.75
CA LEU A 335 -6.39 -8.31 24.30
C LEU A 335 -6.46 -8.52 22.78
N SER A 336 -5.81 -7.67 21.98
CA SER A 336 -5.76 -7.78 20.52
C SER A 336 -5.12 -9.10 20.06
N THR A 337 -4.09 -9.53 20.78
CA THR A 337 -3.42 -10.81 20.58
C THR A 337 -4.33 -11.99 20.86
N SER A 338 -5.00 -11.99 22.02
CA SER A 338 -5.93 -13.05 22.41
C SER A 338 -7.06 -13.21 21.39
N ILE A 339 -7.56 -12.10 20.86
CA ILE A 339 -8.61 -12.08 19.82
C ILE A 339 -8.08 -12.59 18.47
N SER A 340 -6.88 -12.16 18.05
CA SER A 340 -6.31 -12.53 16.74
C SER A 340 -5.80 -13.98 16.67
N SER A 341 -5.42 -14.56 17.81
CA SER A 341 -4.88 -15.93 17.92
C SER A 341 -5.93 -16.99 18.26
N SER A 342 -7.18 -16.59 18.51
CA SER A 342 -8.33 -17.50 18.72
C SER A 342 -9.34 -17.36 17.58
N PRO A 343 -9.17 -18.09 16.46
CA PRO A 343 -10.16 -18.11 15.37
C PRO A 343 -11.56 -18.56 15.85
N SER A 344 -11.65 -19.21 17.00
CA SER A 344 -12.83 -19.90 17.52
C SER A 344 -13.80 -19.05 18.35
N VAL A 345 -13.48 -17.79 18.68
CA VAL A 345 -14.25 -17.03 19.69
C VAL A 345 -15.21 -15.99 19.09
N PHE A 346 -14.90 -15.42 17.92
CA PHE A 346 -15.78 -14.40 17.30
C PHE A 346 -16.83 -14.96 16.35
N LEU A 347 -16.69 -16.20 15.89
CA LEU A 347 -17.67 -16.89 15.06
C LEU A 347 -18.15 -18.15 15.79
N GLY A 348 -19.19 -17.98 16.61
CA GLY A 348 -20.08 -19.05 17.06
C GLY A 348 -19.41 -20.30 17.64
N GLN A 349 -19.34 -20.38 18.96
CA GLN A 349 -19.60 -21.66 19.63
C GLN A 349 -21.04 -22.07 19.31
N ASP A 350 -21.25 -22.71 18.17
CA ASP A 350 -22.41 -23.55 17.94
C ASP A 350 -21.91 -24.99 17.92
N HIS A 351 -22.47 -25.83 18.80
CA HIS A 351 -22.14 -27.26 18.97
C HIS A 351 -22.49 -28.13 17.74
N ARG A 352 -22.55 -27.54 16.53
CA ARG A 352 -22.86 -28.22 15.26
C ARG A 352 -21.79 -28.09 14.19
N PHE A 353 -20.67 -27.42 14.45
CA PHE A 353 -19.46 -27.56 13.64
C PHE A 353 -18.41 -28.33 14.42
N ASN A 354 -18.29 -29.62 14.07
CA ASN A 354 -17.16 -30.45 14.48
C ASN A 354 -15.94 -29.97 13.68
N ILE A 355 -15.31 -28.86 14.10
CA ILE A 355 -13.99 -28.49 13.59
C ILE A 355 -13.06 -29.61 14.05
N ARG A 356 -12.62 -30.44 13.10
CA ARG A 356 -11.62 -31.49 13.34
C ARG A 356 -10.47 -30.87 14.13
N ARG A 357 -10.30 -31.24 15.40
CA ARG A 357 -9.04 -31.10 16.13
C ARG A 357 -8.00 -31.91 15.35
N GLN A 358 -7.24 -31.28 14.48
CA GLN A 358 -6.14 -31.94 13.78
C GLN A 358 -4.99 -32.15 14.76
N ASN A 359 -5.03 -33.27 15.48
CA ASN A 359 -3.85 -33.82 16.11
C ASN A 359 -2.95 -34.35 14.98
N VAL A 360 -1.85 -33.67 14.71
CA VAL A 360 -0.87 -34.13 13.72
C VAL A 360 0.12 -35.06 14.42
N SER A 361 0.29 -36.27 13.89
CA SER A 361 1.35 -37.18 14.33
C SER A 361 2.66 -36.81 13.64
N LEU A 362 3.69 -36.44 14.40
CA LEU A 362 5.04 -36.26 13.88
C LEU A 362 5.69 -37.65 13.71
N PRO A 363 6.21 -38.00 12.51
CA PRO A 363 6.90 -39.27 12.32
C PRO A 363 8.14 -39.34 13.21
N ALA A 364 8.34 -40.48 13.87
CA ALA A 364 9.60 -40.79 14.54
C ALA A 364 10.64 -41.21 13.49
N GLU A 365 11.89 -40.82 13.75
CA GLU A 365 13.14 -41.21 13.05
C GLU A 365 13.62 -40.36 11.86
N LYS A 366 14.56 -39.44 12.17
CA LYS A 366 16.00 -39.66 11.96
C LYS A 366 16.78 -38.78 12.94
N SER A 367 17.48 -39.42 13.87
CA SER A 367 18.35 -38.78 14.87
C SER A 367 19.51 -38.05 14.18
N TRP A 368 19.46 -36.73 14.15
CA TRP A 368 20.67 -35.91 13.97
C TRP A 368 21.11 -35.42 15.35
N ILE A 369 22.27 -35.91 15.80
CA ILE A 369 22.92 -35.46 17.03
C ILE A 369 23.30 -33.99 16.83
N CYS A 370 22.55 -33.09 17.46
CA CYS A 370 22.93 -31.67 17.53
C CYS A 370 24.02 -31.52 18.60
N LYS A 371 25.29 -31.61 18.19
CA LYS A 371 26.43 -31.21 19.03
C LYS A 371 26.43 -29.68 19.13
N CYS A 372 25.82 -29.13 20.18
CA CYS A 372 26.05 -27.75 20.58
C CYS A 372 27.39 -27.65 21.32
N VAL A 373 28.47 -27.38 20.58
CA VAL A 373 29.73 -26.93 21.16
C VAL A 373 29.52 -25.48 21.60
N ALA A 374 29.66 -25.20 22.90
CA ALA A 374 29.70 -23.84 23.42
C ALA A 374 30.87 -23.10 22.77
N THR A 375 30.56 -22.16 21.89
CA THR A 375 31.55 -21.28 21.26
C THR A 375 31.81 -20.12 22.22
N PRO A 376 33.07 -19.73 22.49
CA PRO A 376 33.38 -18.57 23.32
C PRO A 376 32.82 -17.29 22.69
N SER A 377 32.70 -16.22 23.49
CA SER A 377 32.19 -14.92 23.10
C SER A 377 33.02 -14.27 21.98
N ALA A 378 32.79 -14.66 20.73
CA ALA A 378 33.22 -13.91 19.56
C ALA A 378 32.25 -12.75 19.35
N GLU A 379 32.81 -11.57 19.04
CA GLU A 379 32.09 -10.41 18.51
C GLU A 379 30.90 -10.85 17.67
N LYS A 380 29.70 -10.35 18.01
CA LYS A 380 28.43 -10.72 17.35
C LYS A 380 28.48 -10.35 15.87
N THR A 381 29.12 -11.19 15.09
CA THR A 381 28.96 -11.26 13.65
C THR A 381 27.53 -11.76 13.45
N ALA A 382 26.62 -10.83 13.13
CA ALA A 382 25.35 -11.22 12.54
C ALA A 382 25.64 -12.26 11.46
N TYR A 383 24.89 -13.36 11.42
CA TYR A 383 25.05 -14.37 10.39
C TYR A 383 24.99 -13.67 9.02
N LYS A 384 26.08 -13.74 8.26
CA LYS A 384 26.15 -13.27 6.88
C LYS A 384 26.26 -14.50 6.01
N THR A 385 25.55 -14.49 4.89
CA THR A 385 25.78 -15.47 3.82
C THR A 385 27.22 -15.34 3.32
N LYS A 386 27.77 -16.40 2.74
CA LYS A 386 29.07 -16.34 2.03
C LYS A 386 28.94 -15.82 0.59
N VAL A 387 27.73 -15.44 0.17
CA VAL A 387 27.49 -14.83 -1.14
C VAL A 387 27.98 -13.39 -1.10
N SER A 388 29.01 -13.08 -1.87
CA SER A 388 29.48 -11.70 -2.06
C SER A 388 28.36 -10.85 -2.68
N ARG A 389 28.17 -9.64 -2.16
CA ARG A 389 27.28 -8.66 -2.80
C ARG A 389 27.78 -8.41 -4.22
N ASN A 390 26.86 -8.36 -5.19
CA ASN A 390 27.19 -7.94 -6.54
C ASN A 390 27.90 -6.57 -6.51
N GLU A 391 29.15 -6.52 -6.95
CA GLU A 391 29.99 -5.32 -6.89
C GLU A 391 29.40 -4.17 -7.71
N ASN A 392 28.70 -4.49 -8.80
CA ASN A 392 28.01 -3.50 -9.63
C ASN A 392 26.90 -2.78 -8.85
N MET A 393 26.17 -3.49 -7.98
CA MET A 393 25.20 -2.88 -7.08
C MET A 393 25.85 -1.98 -6.02
N GLY A 394 27.15 -2.17 -5.76
CA GLY A 394 27.94 -1.31 -4.88
C GLY A 394 28.49 -0.05 -5.57
N LYS A 395 28.47 0.01 -6.91
CA LYS A 395 28.90 1.19 -7.68
C LYS A 395 27.85 2.31 -7.65
N LEU A 396 26.56 1.97 -7.49
CA LEU A 396 25.47 2.94 -7.49
C LEU A 396 25.61 3.96 -6.34
N GLN A 397 25.80 5.24 -6.68
CA GLN A 397 26.16 6.34 -5.75
C GLN A 397 25.02 6.70 -4.78
N ALA A 398 23.76 6.60 -5.22
CA ALA A 398 22.57 6.94 -4.45
C ALA A 398 21.37 6.06 -4.83
N GLY A 399 20.26 6.17 -4.10
CA GLY A 399 18.99 5.60 -4.52
C GLY A 399 18.52 6.20 -5.84
N TYR A 400 17.80 5.42 -6.65
CA TYR A 400 17.22 5.88 -7.92
C TYR A 400 16.46 7.21 -7.74
N LEU A 401 16.57 8.12 -8.72
CA LEU A 401 16.09 9.51 -8.65
C LEU A 401 14.65 9.64 -8.13
N PHE A 402 13.73 8.89 -8.71
CA PHE A 402 12.30 9.04 -8.42
C PHE A 402 11.90 8.53 -7.02
N PRO A 403 12.44 7.40 -6.51
CA PRO A 403 12.35 7.05 -5.10
C PRO A 403 12.84 8.12 -4.13
N GLU A 404 13.93 8.82 -4.45
CA GLU A 404 14.44 9.91 -3.61
C GLU A 404 13.47 11.10 -3.57
N ILE A 405 12.90 11.49 -4.72
CA ILE A 405 11.85 12.52 -4.79
C ILE A 405 10.61 12.10 -3.99
N ALA A 406 10.20 10.82 -4.09
CA ALA A 406 9.08 10.29 -3.32
C ALA A 406 9.35 10.33 -1.81
N ARG A 407 10.58 10.02 -1.38
CA ARG A 407 11.02 10.12 0.01
C ARG A 407 10.94 11.56 0.52
N ARG A 408 11.45 12.54 -0.24
CA ARG A 408 11.38 13.97 0.13
C ARG A 408 9.96 14.50 0.15
N ARG A 409 9.11 14.11 -0.80
CA ARG A 409 7.66 14.41 -0.78
C ARG A 409 7.00 13.85 0.48
N ALA A 410 7.28 12.59 0.84
CA ALA A 410 6.72 11.98 2.04
C ALA A 410 7.18 12.68 3.31
N ALA A 411 8.47 13.03 3.41
CA ALA A 411 9.00 13.82 4.52
C ALA A 411 8.34 15.21 4.62
N HIS A 412 8.11 15.87 3.47
CA HIS A 412 7.40 17.16 3.40
C HIS A 412 5.96 17.05 3.89
N MET A 413 5.23 16.01 3.49
CA MET A 413 3.87 15.76 3.97
C MET A 413 3.81 15.41 5.47
N LEU A 414 4.86 14.80 6.03
CA LEU A 414 4.97 14.58 7.48
C LEU A 414 5.23 15.89 8.23
N LYS A 415 6.06 16.78 7.65
CA LYS A 415 6.37 18.10 8.20
C LYS A 415 5.18 19.06 8.12
N TYR A 416 4.41 19.00 7.03
CA TYR A 416 3.23 19.81 6.77
C TYR A 416 2.01 18.93 6.40
N PRO A 417 1.33 18.32 7.38
CA PRO A 417 0.24 17.38 7.12
C PRO A 417 -0.94 17.95 6.32
N ASP A 418 -1.21 19.25 6.47
CA ASP A 418 -2.33 19.94 5.81
C ASP A 418 -1.93 20.53 4.44
N ALA A 419 -0.66 20.39 4.03
CA ALA A 419 -0.18 20.93 2.77
C ALA A 419 -0.88 20.27 1.58
N GLN A 420 -1.47 21.12 0.73
CA GLN A 420 -2.04 20.71 -0.55
C GLN A 420 -0.91 20.52 -1.57
N VAL A 421 -0.23 19.37 -1.50
CA VAL A 421 0.93 19.05 -2.33
C VAL A 421 0.50 18.75 -3.76
N ILE A 422 1.08 19.47 -4.73
CA ILE A 422 0.88 19.24 -6.16
C ILE A 422 2.13 18.57 -6.72
N SER A 423 1.98 17.44 -7.40
CA SER A 423 3.13 16.69 -7.93
C SER A 423 3.31 16.91 -9.42
N LEU A 424 4.28 17.75 -9.79
CA LEU A 424 4.77 17.94 -11.16
C LEU A 424 6.21 17.40 -11.32
N GLY A 425 6.56 16.40 -10.50
CA GLY A 425 7.87 15.76 -10.48
C GLY A 425 7.94 14.58 -11.45
N ILE A 426 7.73 13.37 -10.94
CA ILE A 426 7.66 12.14 -11.74
C ILE A 426 6.66 12.35 -12.89
N GLY A 427 7.03 11.95 -14.11
CA GLY A 427 6.17 12.05 -15.28
C GLY A 427 5.03 11.03 -15.27
N ASP A 428 4.25 10.93 -14.19
CA ASP A 428 3.12 10.00 -14.07
C ASP A 428 1.84 10.65 -14.57
N THR A 429 1.10 9.96 -15.44
CA THR A 429 -0.15 10.47 -16.05
C THR A 429 -1.28 10.53 -15.03
N THR A 430 -2.16 11.53 -15.10
CA THR A 430 -3.20 11.78 -14.09
C THR A 430 -4.62 11.64 -14.59
N GLU A 431 -4.86 11.86 -15.88
CA GLU A 431 -6.18 11.73 -16.48
C GLU A 431 -6.55 10.25 -16.65
N PRO A 432 -7.85 9.90 -16.54
CA PRO A 432 -8.33 8.55 -16.74
C PRO A 432 -7.98 7.98 -18.12
N ILE A 433 -7.83 6.66 -18.19
CA ILE A 433 -7.74 5.94 -19.47
C ILE A 433 -9.09 6.08 -20.19
N PRO A 434 -9.12 6.40 -21.50
CA PRO A 434 -10.36 6.51 -22.26
C PRO A 434 -11.23 5.25 -22.19
N GLU A 435 -12.56 5.44 -22.17
CA GLU A 435 -13.53 4.37 -21.95
C GLU A 435 -13.46 3.27 -23.02
N VAL A 436 -13.22 3.62 -24.28
CA VAL A 436 -13.06 2.65 -25.38
C VAL A 436 -11.93 1.65 -25.11
N ILE A 437 -10.84 2.12 -24.50
CA ILE A 437 -9.67 1.31 -24.15
C ILE A 437 -9.93 0.52 -22.86
N ALA A 438 -10.46 1.17 -21.82
CA ALA A 438 -10.80 0.53 -20.55
C ALA A 438 -11.84 -0.60 -20.72
N SER A 439 -12.83 -0.39 -21.59
CA SER A 439 -13.86 -1.36 -21.91
C SER A 439 -13.30 -2.58 -22.64
N ALA A 440 -12.30 -2.41 -23.51
CA ALA A 440 -11.62 -3.53 -24.16
C ALA A 440 -10.86 -4.39 -23.14
N MET A 441 -10.17 -3.76 -22.19
CA MET A 441 -9.51 -4.47 -21.08
C MET A 441 -10.53 -5.21 -20.20
N ALA A 442 -11.63 -4.57 -19.83
CA ALA A 442 -12.71 -5.20 -19.05
C ALA A 442 -13.34 -6.39 -19.80
N LYS A 443 -13.58 -6.25 -21.10
CA LYS A 443 -14.09 -7.32 -21.97
C LYS A 443 -13.12 -8.50 -22.00
N ARG A 444 -11.81 -8.26 -22.15
CA ARG A 444 -10.79 -9.31 -22.08
C ARG A 444 -10.76 -9.99 -20.71
N SER A 445 -10.86 -9.22 -19.63
CA SER A 445 -10.95 -9.79 -18.28
C SER A 445 -12.17 -10.69 -18.11
N ASN A 446 -13.34 -10.29 -18.61
CA ASN A 446 -14.56 -11.09 -18.55
C ASN A 446 -14.48 -12.34 -19.44
N SER A 447 -13.83 -12.24 -20.61
CA SER A 447 -13.68 -13.41 -21.50
C SER A 447 -12.85 -14.52 -20.88
N LEU A 448 -11.86 -14.18 -20.05
CA LEU A 448 -11.05 -15.15 -19.32
C LEU A 448 -11.85 -16.02 -18.32
N ALA A 449 -13.09 -15.64 -18.00
CA ALA A 449 -14.00 -16.44 -17.17
C ALA A 449 -14.90 -17.40 -17.98
N THR A 450 -14.70 -17.50 -19.30
CA THR A 450 -15.45 -18.39 -20.20
C THR A 450 -14.52 -19.44 -20.82
N ILE A 451 -15.06 -20.59 -21.24
CA ILE A 451 -14.24 -21.65 -21.86
C ILE A 451 -13.68 -21.16 -23.20
N GLU A 452 -14.50 -20.49 -24.00
CA GLU A 452 -14.17 -20.02 -25.34
C GLU A 452 -13.20 -18.81 -25.32
N GLY A 453 -13.34 -17.94 -24.33
CA GLY A 453 -12.56 -16.70 -24.21
C GLY A 453 -11.31 -16.82 -23.33
N TYR A 454 -11.09 -17.96 -22.67
CA TYR A 454 -9.91 -18.21 -21.86
C TYR A 454 -8.68 -18.47 -22.73
N SER A 455 -7.57 -17.86 -22.33
CA SER A 455 -6.24 -18.13 -22.89
C SER A 455 -5.23 -18.13 -21.75
N GLY A 456 -4.34 -19.14 -21.72
CA GLY A 456 -3.24 -19.26 -20.77
C GLY A 456 -2.04 -18.38 -21.17
N TYR A 457 -0.84 -18.97 -21.23
CA TYR A 457 0.33 -18.27 -21.77
C TYR A 457 0.10 -17.86 -23.23
N GLY A 458 0.56 -16.66 -23.57
CA GLY A 458 0.64 -16.19 -24.95
C GLY A 458 2.06 -16.38 -25.50
N ASP A 459 2.23 -16.01 -26.77
CA ASP A 459 3.55 -15.83 -27.39
C ASP A 459 4.36 -14.81 -26.56
N GLU A 460 5.58 -15.17 -26.14
CA GLU A 460 6.44 -14.30 -25.35
C GLU A 460 6.83 -13.03 -26.11
N GLN A 461 6.88 -13.09 -27.46
CA GLN A 461 7.05 -11.93 -28.33
C GLN A 461 5.79 -11.04 -28.36
N GLY A 462 4.63 -11.57 -27.96
CA GLY A 462 3.34 -10.88 -27.92
C GLY A 462 2.34 -11.36 -28.98
N GLU A 463 1.06 -11.08 -28.75
CA GLU A 463 -0.02 -11.50 -29.64
C GLU A 463 0.21 -10.95 -31.07
N LYS A 464 0.18 -11.85 -32.08
CA LYS A 464 0.47 -11.50 -33.48
C LYS A 464 -0.32 -10.29 -33.97
N LEU A 465 -1.61 -10.22 -33.64
CA LEU A 465 -2.48 -9.11 -34.04
C LEU A 465 -2.00 -7.77 -33.48
N VAL A 466 -1.55 -7.73 -32.22
CA VAL A 466 -1.02 -6.53 -31.59
C VAL A 466 0.26 -6.09 -32.28
N ARG A 467 1.18 -7.03 -32.54
CA ARG A 467 2.44 -6.76 -33.26
C ARG A 467 2.21 -6.21 -34.65
N ALA A 468 1.34 -6.86 -35.43
CA ALA A 468 0.99 -6.43 -36.78
C ALA A 468 0.35 -5.03 -36.77
N THR A 469 -0.50 -4.74 -35.79
CA THR A 469 -1.17 -3.43 -35.68
C THR A 469 -0.19 -2.33 -35.27
N ILE A 470 0.78 -2.62 -34.39
CA ILE A 470 1.87 -1.68 -34.05
C ILE A 470 2.72 -1.38 -35.29
N ALA A 471 3.12 -2.41 -36.04
CA ALA A 471 3.91 -2.28 -37.26
C ALA A 471 3.20 -1.37 -38.28
N SER A 472 1.92 -1.62 -38.56
CA SER A 472 1.15 -0.85 -39.53
C SER A 472 0.80 0.57 -39.06
N THR A 473 0.62 0.79 -37.76
CA THR A 473 0.20 2.09 -37.21
C THR A 473 1.37 3.05 -37.04
N PHE A 474 2.49 2.58 -36.47
CA PHE A 474 3.63 3.45 -36.13
C PHE A 474 4.77 3.41 -37.14
N TYR A 475 4.86 2.35 -37.94
CA TYR A 475 5.95 2.17 -38.91
C TYR A 475 5.46 1.98 -40.36
N PRO A 476 4.42 2.73 -40.82
CA PRO A 476 3.88 2.54 -42.16
C PRO A 476 4.94 2.87 -43.23
N ASN A 477 5.13 1.97 -44.19
CA ASN A 477 6.08 2.11 -45.29
C ASN A 477 7.56 2.23 -44.86
N LEU A 478 7.90 1.86 -43.62
CA LEU A 478 9.30 1.87 -43.13
C LEU A 478 9.99 0.49 -43.24
N GLY A 479 9.28 -0.50 -43.77
CA GLY A 479 9.81 -1.86 -43.94
C GLY A 479 10.06 -2.60 -42.62
N ILE A 480 9.25 -2.29 -41.60
CA ILE A 480 9.13 -3.00 -40.33
C ILE A 480 7.89 -3.90 -40.40
N GLU A 481 8.06 -5.18 -40.08
CA GLU A 481 7.00 -6.20 -40.15
C GLU A 481 6.62 -6.72 -38.76
N GLU A 482 5.56 -7.54 -38.66
CA GLU A 482 5.08 -7.99 -37.34
C GLU A 482 6.12 -8.79 -36.54
N HIS A 483 7.10 -9.40 -37.21
CA HIS A 483 8.12 -10.24 -36.58
C HIS A 483 9.31 -9.45 -36.06
N ASP A 484 9.46 -8.18 -36.46
CA ASP A 484 10.48 -7.27 -35.91
C ASP A 484 10.03 -6.66 -34.57
N VAL A 485 8.72 -6.74 -34.24
CA VAL A 485 8.10 -6.13 -33.05
C VAL A 485 8.06 -7.11 -31.89
N PHE A 486 8.50 -6.69 -30.71
CA PHE A 486 8.46 -7.43 -29.46
C PHE A 486 7.62 -6.67 -28.44
N ILE A 487 6.49 -7.22 -28.02
CA ILE A 487 5.59 -6.61 -27.03
C ILE A 487 6.16 -6.82 -25.62
N SER A 488 6.13 -5.76 -24.82
CA SER A 488 6.67 -5.78 -23.46
C SER A 488 5.72 -5.22 -22.43
N ASP A 489 6.05 -5.46 -21.15
CA ASP A 489 5.45 -4.80 -19.99
C ASP A 489 5.96 -3.34 -19.80
N GLY A 490 6.59 -2.77 -20.83
CA GLY A 490 6.97 -1.37 -20.96
C GLY A 490 8.47 -1.13 -21.18
N ALA A 491 8.78 0.03 -21.77
CA ALA A 491 10.14 0.40 -22.18
C ALA A 491 11.21 0.27 -21.08
N LYS A 492 10.88 0.60 -19.82
CA LYS A 492 11.85 0.47 -18.70
C LYS A 492 12.33 -0.98 -18.51
N SER A 493 11.43 -1.95 -18.64
CA SER A 493 11.76 -3.37 -18.54
C SER A 493 12.60 -3.82 -19.74
N ASP A 494 12.28 -3.32 -20.94
CA ASP A 494 13.04 -3.62 -22.16
C ASP A 494 14.45 -3.02 -22.17
N ILE A 495 14.65 -1.82 -21.62
CA ILE A 495 16.00 -1.26 -21.43
C ILE A 495 16.86 -2.25 -20.64
N SER A 496 16.35 -2.81 -19.55
CA SER A 496 17.10 -3.81 -18.77
C SER A 496 17.28 -5.13 -19.53
N ARG A 497 16.29 -5.60 -20.29
CA ARG A 497 16.43 -6.82 -21.11
C ARG A 497 17.45 -6.66 -22.24
N LEU A 498 17.48 -5.51 -22.91
CA LEU A 498 18.49 -5.16 -23.91
C LEU A 498 19.88 -5.09 -23.29
N GLN A 499 20.00 -4.59 -22.06
CA GLN A 499 21.29 -4.59 -21.36
C GLN A 499 21.76 -6.00 -21.00
N VAL A 500 20.84 -6.92 -20.66
CA VAL A 500 21.16 -8.34 -20.51
C VAL A 500 21.59 -8.97 -21.84
N LEU A 501 20.93 -8.60 -22.95
CA LEU A 501 21.31 -9.02 -24.30
C LEU A 501 22.76 -8.62 -24.64
N PHE A 502 23.13 -7.36 -24.39
CA PHE A 502 24.47 -6.87 -24.72
C PHE A 502 25.56 -7.37 -23.77
N GLY A 503 25.21 -7.73 -22.53
CA GLY A 503 26.18 -8.24 -21.56
C GLY A 503 27.09 -7.15 -20.97
N SER A 504 28.15 -7.55 -20.28
CA SER A 504 29.00 -6.65 -19.49
C SER A 504 30.08 -5.91 -20.29
N ASP A 505 30.44 -6.42 -21.47
CA ASP A 505 31.70 -6.06 -22.13
C ASP A 505 31.55 -4.91 -23.14
N VAL A 506 30.31 -4.44 -23.35
CA VAL A 506 30.02 -3.30 -24.23
C VAL A 506 30.26 -1.96 -23.54
N THR A 507 30.65 -0.97 -24.32
CA THR A 507 30.70 0.45 -23.93
C THR A 507 29.43 1.17 -24.38
N MET A 508 29.04 2.23 -23.67
CA MET A 508 27.82 2.98 -24.01
C MET A 508 28.02 4.49 -24.05
N ALA A 509 27.27 5.12 -24.93
CA ALA A 509 27.03 6.56 -24.95
C ALA A 509 25.59 6.86 -24.54
N VAL A 510 25.40 7.96 -23.80
CA VAL A 510 24.09 8.49 -23.41
C VAL A 510 24.06 10.00 -23.64
N GLN A 511 22.90 10.55 -24.00
CA GLN A 511 22.73 12.01 -23.96
C GLN A 511 22.93 12.52 -22.52
N ASP A 512 23.56 13.67 -22.36
CA ASP A 512 23.73 14.35 -21.08
C ASP A 512 23.10 15.75 -21.13
N PRO A 513 21.92 15.95 -20.53
CA PRO A 513 21.19 15.02 -19.65
C PRO A 513 20.28 14.01 -20.38
N SER A 514 19.96 12.88 -19.72
CA SER A 514 18.98 11.89 -20.19
C SER A 514 18.31 11.10 -19.07
N TYR A 515 17.35 10.25 -19.43
CA TYR A 515 16.63 9.41 -18.48
C TYR A 515 17.58 8.44 -17.74
N PRO A 516 17.59 8.43 -16.39
CA PRO A 516 18.64 7.75 -15.61
C PRO A 516 18.66 6.22 -15.76
N ALA A 517 17.59 5.59 -16.29
CA ALA A 517 17.57 4.14 -16.42
C ALA A 517 18.61 3.60 -17.42
N TYR A 518 19.01 4.37 -18.43
CA TYR A 518 20.05 3.94 -19.38
C TYR A 518 21.39 3.74 -18.65
N VAL A 519 21.81 4.75 -17.88
CA VAL A 519 23.03 4.72 -17.07
C VAL A 519 22.95 3.66 -15.97
N ASP A 520 21.89 3.67 -15.14
CA ASP A 520 21.79 2.77 -14.00
C ASP A 520 21.75 1.30 -14.42
N SER A 521 21.08 0.98 -15.54
CA SER A 521 21.06 -0.39 -16.06
C SER A 521 22.44 -0.85 -16.54
N GLY A 522 23.22 0.05 -17.16
CA GLY A 522 24.61 -0.23 -17.52
C GLY A 522 25.52 -0.44 -16.32
N VAL A 523 25.33 0.36 -15.26
CA VAL A 523 26.04 0.17 -13.99
C VAL A 523 25.76 -1.21 -13.42
N ILE A 524 24.49 -1.62 -13.38
CA ILE A 524 24.05 -2.93 -12.86
C ILE A 524 24.64 -4.08 -13.68
N MET A 525 24.68 -3.95 -15.02
CA MET A 525 25.25 -4.96 -15.92
C MET A 525 26.78 -5.03 -15.87
N GLY A 526 27.46 -4.03 -15.30
CA GLY A 526 28.91 -4.03 -15.13
C GLY A 526 29.68 -3.35 -16.25
N GLN A 527 29.00 -2.62 -17.13
CA GLN A 527 29.58 -1.92 -18.29
C GLN A 527 30.36 -0.64 -17.88
N THR A 528 30.48 -0.36 -16.58
CA THR A 528 30.91 0.95 -16.06
C THR A 528 31.99 0.84 -14.99
N GLY A 529 32.78 1.89 -14.88
CA GLY A 529 33.66 2.16 -13.74
C GLY A 529 32.89 2.68 -12.52
N ARG A 530 33.63 3.22 -11.54
CA ARG A 530 33.02 3.88 -10.38
C ARG A 530 32.49 5.26 -10.77
N TYR A 531 31.52 5.74 -10.01
CA TYR A 531 31.06 7.12 -10.10
C TYR A 531 32.17 8.11 -9.70
N GLN A 532 32.28 9.20 -10.44
CA GLN A 532 33.18 10.31 -10.19
C GLN A 532 32.33 11.59 -10.05
N ASN A 533 32.51 12.32 -8.95
CA ASN A 533 31.73 13.53 -8.66
C ASN A 533 31.85 14.54 -9.81
N ASN A 534 30.72 15.09 -10.23
CA ASN A 534 30.59 16.09 -11.30
C ASN A 534 31.05 15.63 -12.70
N VAL A 535 31.35 14.34 -12.89
CA VAL A 535 31.74 13.76 -14.18
C VAL A 535 30.78 12.64 -14.60
N GLY A 536 30.31 11.83 -13.64
CA GLY A 536 29.45 10.67 -13.90
C GLY A 536 30.17 9.35 -13.67
N TYR A 537 29.57 8.24 -14.13
CA TYR A 537 30.21 6.92 -14.07
C TYR A 537 31.31 6.80 -15.13
N GLY A 538 32.47 6.27 -14.74
CA GLY A 538 33.54 5.97 -15.71
C GLY A 538 33.10 4.96 -16.78
N ASN A 539 33.74 4.98 -17.94
CA ASN A 539 33.45 4.12 -19.09
C ASN A 539 32.06 4.35 -19.74
N ILE A 540 31.43 5.49 -19.47
CA ILE A 540 30.25 5.97 -20.20
C ILE A 540 30.65 7.25 -20.93
N GLU A 541 30.29 7.32 -22.21
CA GLU A 541 30.42 8.53 -23.02
C GLU A 541 29.17 9.42 -22.81
N TYR A 542 29.33 10.52 -22.08
CA TYR A 542 28.26 11.48 -21.83
C TYR A 542 28.21 12.54 -22.93
N MET A 543 27.28 12.37 -23.86
CA MET A 543 27.11 13.24 -25.03
C MET A 543 26.42 14.55 -24.62
N LYS A 544 27.21 15.62 -24.43
CA LYS A 544 26.72 16.92 -23.96
C LYS A 544 25.62 17.49 -24.84
N CYS A 545 24.44 17.71 -24.26
CA CYS A 545 23.28 18.31 -24.89
C CYS A 545 22.92 19.60 -24.12
N THR A 546 23.27 20.75 -24.68
CA THR A 546 23.12 22.06 -24.01
C THR A 546 22.23 23.00 -24.82
N PRO A 547 21.74 24.11 -24.24
CA PRO A 547 21.04 25.12 -25.01
C PRO A 547 21.82 25.62 -26.24
N GLU A 548 23.14 25.76 -26.13
CA GLU A 548 24.01 26.33 -27.16
C GLU A 548 24.15 25.44 -28.39
N ASN A 549 24.08 24.11 -28.21
CA ASN A 549 24.10 23.15 -29.31
C ASN A 549 22.69 22.67 -29.73
N GLY A 550 21.64 23.32 -29.22
CA GLY A 550 20.26 22.93 -29.51
C GLY A 550 19.87 21.56 -28.93
N PHE A 551 20.52 21.15 -27.84
CA PHE A 551 20.34 19.86 -27.17
C PHE A 551 20.60 18.64 -28.09
N PHE A 552 21.55 18.78 -29.01
CA PHE A 552 22.07 17.69 -29.82
C PHE A 552 23.60 17.69 -29.73
N PRO A 553 24.25 16.54 -29.50
CA PRO A 553 25.67 16.52 -29.26
C PRO A 553 26.48 16.84 -30.52
N ASP A 554 27.64 17.46 -30.32
CA ASP A 554 28.63 17.56 -31.38
C ASP A 554 29.30 16.19 -31.56
N LEU A 555 28.78 15.39 -32.50
CA LEU A 555 29.24 14.03 -32.76
C LEU A 555 30.73 13.94 -33.15
N SER A 556 31.35 15.03 -33.61
CA SER A 556 32.80 15.03 -33.90
C SER A 556 33.67 14.93 -32.64
N SER A 557 33.10 15.29 -31.49
CA SER A 557 33.74 15.24 -30.18
C SER A 557 33.38 13.99 -29.35
N VAL A 558 32.43 13.18 -29.85
CA VAL A 558 31.93 11.98 -29.16
C VAL A 558 32.80 10.80 -29.51
N SER A 559 33.33 10.12 -28.49
CA SER A 559 34.12 8.90 -28.67
C SER A 559 33.25 7.73 -29.14
N ARG A 560 33.83 6.81 -29.92
CA ARG A 560 33.14 5.59 -30.36
C ARG A 560 32.75 4.72 -29.16
N THR A 561 31.49 4.26 -29.15
CA THR A 561 30.97 3.25 -28.19
C THR A 561 30.23 2.14 -28.93
N ASP A 562 30.00 0.99 -28.28
CA ASP A 562 29.26 -0.11 -28.89
C ASP A 562 27.76 0.20 -28.96
N VAL A 563 27.21 0.81 -27.90
CA VAL A 563 25.79 1.16 -27.80
C VAL A 563 25.61 2.67 -27.64
N ILE A 564 24.59 3.26 -28.28
CA ILE A 564 24.23 4.67 -28.14
C ILE A 564 22.77 4.75 -27.70
N PHE A 565 22.49 5.11 -26.44
CA PHE A 565 21.13 5.42 -26.01
C PHE A 565 20.78 6.85 -26.42
N PHE A 566 19.75 6.97 -27.25
CA PHE A 566 19.31 8.25 -27.77
C PHE A 566 17.78 8.36 -27.64
N CYS A 567 17.30 9.35 -26.87
CA CYS A 567 15.89 9.58 -26.64
C CYS A 567 15.43 10.81 -27.40
N SER A 568 14.34 10.68 -28.18
CA SER A 568 13.75 11.80 -28.92
C SER A 568 12.23 11.59 -29.08
N PRO A 569 11.38 12.47 -28.52
CA PRO A 569 11.73 13.63 -27.69
C PRO A 569 12.46 13.27 -26.38
N ASN A 570 13.58 13.94 -26.11
CA ASN A 570 14.47 13.66 -24.99
C ASN A 570 13.82 14.01 -23.64
N ASN A 571 13.89 13.09 -22.68
CA ASN A 571 13.64 13.36 -21.27
C ASN A 571 14.99 13.54 -20.55
N PRO A 572 15.31 14.74 -20.01
CA PRO A 572 14.37 15.76 -19.53
C PRO A 572 14.19 17.00 -20.42
N THR A 573 15.00 17.20 -21.46
CA THR A 573 15.10 18.51 -22.13
C THR A 573 13.87 18.88 -22.96
N GLY A 574 13.11 17.86 -23.39
CA GLY A 574 11.99 17.99 -24.32
C GLY A 574 12.41 18.28 -25.76
N SER A 575 13.71 18.20 -26.07
CA SER A 575 14.22 18.40 -27.43
C SER A 575 13.86 17.21 -28.32
N ALA A 576 13.50 17.49 -29.57
CA ALA A 576 13.26 16.48 -30.58
C ALA A 576 14.30 16.64 -31.68
N ALA A 577 14.98 15.55 -32.03
CA ALA A 577 16.01 15.59 -33.06
C ALA A 577 15.36 15.78 -34.44
N SER A 578 15.89 16.71 -35.21
CA SER A 578 15.51 16.93 -36.60
C SER A 578 15.92 15.75 -37.48
N ARG A 579 15.34 15.66 -38.69
CA ARG A 579 15.75 14.66 -39.69
C ARG A 579 17.25 14.73 -39.99
N GLY A 580 17.80 15.93 -40.17
CA GLY A 580 19.23 16.10 -40.42
C GLY A 580 20.12 15.61 -39.27
N GLN A 581 19.74 15.89 -38.03
CA GLN A 581 20.43 15.40 -36.84
C GLN A 581 20.36 13.87 -36.72
N LEU A 582 19.20 13.26 -36.97
CA LEU A 582 19.07 11.81 -36.94
C LEU A 582 19.83 11.14 -38.11
N THR A 583 19.90 11.78 -39.28
CA THR A 583 20.78 11.33 -40.38
C THR A 583 22.25 11.33 -39.95
N GLN A 584 22.71 12.39 -39.28
CA GLN A 584 24.08 12.43 -38.73
C GLN A 584 24.31 11.34 -37.69
N LEU A 585 23.34 11.09 -36.79
CA LEU A 585 23.43 10.05 -35.77
C LEU A 585 23.52 8.64 -36.39
N VAL A 586 22.67 8.34 -37.38
CA VAL A 586 22.69 7.05 -38.10
C VAL A 586 24.01 6.87 -38.85
N GLN A 587 24.51 7.92 -39.51
CA GLN A 587 25.80 7.86 -40.19
C GLN A 587 26.96 7.64 -39.19
N PHE A 588 26.96 8.37 -38.08
CA PHE A 588 27.95 8.20 -37.02
C PHE A 588 27.95 6.78 -36.44
N ALA A 589 26.77 6.19 -36.21
CA ALA A 589 26.67 4.80 -35.75
C ALA A 589 27.19 3.81 -36.79
N LYS A 590 26.94 4.04 -38.09
CA LYS A 590 27.48 3.22 -39.17
C LYS A 590 29.00 3.29 -39.23
N ASP A 591 29.56 4.51 -39.20
CA ASP A 591 31.01 4.73 -39.29
C ASP A 591 31.75 4.09 -38.10
N ASN A 592 31.09 4.03 -36.95
CA ASN A 592 31.64 3.48 -35.71
C ASN A 592 31.33 2.00 -35.44
N GLY A 593 30.46 1.38 -36.24
CA GLY A 593 29.94 0.04 -35.99
C GLY A 593 29.20 -0.04 -34.64
N SER A 594 28.37 0.95 -34.34
CA SER A 594 27.59 1.07 -33.10
C SER A 594 26.12 0.69 -33.30
N ILE A 595 25.45 0.29 -32.22
CA ILE A 595 24.00 0.08 -32.17
C ILE A 595 23.32 1.22 -31.42
N ILE A 596 22.39 1.91 -32.06
CA ILE A 596 21.54 2.93 -31.46
C ILE A 596 20.36 2.24 -30.77
N ILE A 597 20.13 2.54 -29.49
CA ILE A 597 18.86 2.29 -28.81
C ILE A 597 18.07 3.59 -28.80
N TYR A 598 17.12 3.70 -29.71
CA TYR A 598 16.29 4.88 -29.90
C TYR A 598 15.04 4.79 -29.03
N ASP A 599 14.90 5.68 -28.06
CA ASP A 599 13.71 5.75 -27.20
C ASP A 599 12.71 6.79 -27.73
N SER A 600 11.60 6.28 -28.28
CA SER A 600 10.52 7.06 -28.88
C SER A 600 9.30 7.20 -27.94
N ALA A 601 9.43 6.98 -26.62
CA ALA A 601 8.28 6.94 -25.70
C ALA A 601 7.44 8.24 -25.62
N TYR A 602 7.92 9.35 -26.16
CA TYR A 602 7.19 10.63 -26.23
C TYR A 602 6.86 11.08 -27.66
N ALA A 603 7.09 10.25 -28.69
CA ALA A 603 6.98 10.66 -30.09
C ALA A 603 5.58 11.15 -30.51
N LEU A 604 4.50 10.67 -29.87
CA LEU A 604 3.15 11.21 -30.14
C LEU A 604 2.92 12.63 -29.59
N TYR A 605 3.82 13.16 -28.75
CA TYR A 605 3.76 14.56 -28.32
C TYR A 605 4.40 15.53 -29.32
N MET A 606 5.02 15.03 -30.38
CA MET A 606 5.66 15.86 -31.39
C MET A 606 4.67 16.84 -32.01
N SER A 607 5.00 18.13 -31.99
CA SER A 607 4.29 19.18 -32.72
C SER A 607 5.03 19.61 -33.97
N ASP A 608 6.35 19.48 -33.97
CA ASP A 608 7.18 19.76 -35.14
C ASP A 608 7.11 18.63 -36.16
N ASP A 609 7.37 18.99 -37.42
CA ASP A 609 7.55 18.04 -38.51
C ASP A 609 8.95 17.41 -38.44
N THR A 610 9.18 16.66 -37.37
CA THR A 610 10.41 15.88 -37.12
C THR A 610 10.09 14.39 -37.07
N PRO A 611 11.05 13.51 -37.43
CA PRO A 611 10.80 12.08 -37.40
C PRO A 611 10.32 11.58 -36.03
N LYS A 612 9.30 10.74 -36.05
CA LYS A 612 8.74 10.07 -34.86
C LYS A 612 9.41 8.73 -34.63
N SER A 613 9.95 8.11 -35.69
CA SER A 613 10.74 6.89 -35.62
C SER A 613 12.13 7.09 -36.21
N ILE A 614 13.13 6.41 -35.65
CA ILE A 614 14.48 6.36 -36.23
C ILE A 614 14.49 5.70 -37.61
N PHE A 615 13.55 4.79 -37.88
CA PHE A 615 13.47 4.05 -39.15
C PHE A 615 12.97 4.90 -40.33
N GLU A 616 12.57 6.15 -40.08
CA GLU A 616 12.37 7.13 -41.15
C GLU A 616 13.69 7.59 -41.79
N ILE A 617 14.84 7.26 -41.17
CA ILE A 617 16.16 7.57 -41.69
C ILE A 617 16.69 6.36 -42.48
N PRO A 618 17.01 6.52 -43.78
CA PRO A 618 17.61 5.46 -44.58
C PRO A 618 18.87 4.89 -43.92
N GLY A 619 18.96 3.56 -43.86
CA GLY A 619 20.09 2.87 -43.23
C GLY A 619 19.96 2.66 -41.71
N ALA A 620 18.96 3.24 -41.05
CA ALA A 620 18.75 3.04 -39.61
C ALA A 620 18.53 1.56 -39.24
N LYS A 621 17.89 0.77 -40.12
CA LYS A 621 17.64 -0.65 -39.85
C LYS A 621 18.90 -1.51 -39.66
N GLU A 622 20.04 -1.03 -40.14
CA GLU A 622 21.32 -1.72 -40.00
C GLU A 622 22.02 -1.41 -38.67
N VAL A 623 21.60 -0.36 -37.95
CA VAL A 623 22.30 0.16 -36.77
C VAL A 623 21.39 0.54 -35.60
N ALA A 624 20.06 0.38 -35.69
CA ALA A 624 19.14 0.89 -34.67
C ALA A 624 18.10 -0.13 -34.21
N ILE A 625 17.83 -0.10 -32.91
CA ILE A 625 16.68 -0.68 -32.22
C ILE A 625 15.82 0.48 -31.73
N GLU A 626 14.49 0.39 -31.87
CA GLU A 626 13.58 1.38 -31.31
C GLU A 626 12.79 0.80 -30.13
N ILE A 627 12.70 1.54 -29.03
CA ILE A 627 11.86 1.22 -27.87
C ILE A 627 10.78 2.27 -27.69
N SER A 628 9.58 1.86 -27.30
CA SER A 628 8.47 2.78 -27.03
C SER A 628 7.51 2.26 -25.96
N SER A 629 6.51 3.08 -25.60
CA SER A 629 5.52 2.70 -24.59
C SER A 629 4.18 3.41 -24.73
N PHE A 630 3.10 2.66 -24.47
CA PHE A 630 1.76 3.23 -24.27
C PHE A 630 1.62 4.06 -22.99
N SER A 631 2.60 4.01 -22.09
CA SER A 631 2.55 4.69 -20.78
C SER A 631 2.27 6.18 -20.92
N LYS A 632 2.84 6.84 -21.93
CA LYS A 632 2.71 8.29 -22.13
C LYS A 632 1.63 8.66 -23.13
N TYR A 633 1.16 7.70 -23.91
CA TYR A 633 0.13 7.92 -24.95
C TYR A 633 -1.27 7.71 -24.40
N ALA A 634 -1.49 6.62 -23.67
CA ALA A 634 -2.80 6.16 -23.23
C ALA A 634 -2.98 6.16 -21.70
N GLY A 635 -2.00 6.66 -20.93
CA GLY A 635 -2.02 6.58 -19.47
C GLY A 635 -1.70 5.18 -18.91
N PHE A 636 -0.98 4.35 -19.66
CA PHE A 636 -0.65 2.97 -19.26
C PHE A 636 0.50 2.86 -18.25
N THR A 637 0.82 3.92 -17.50
CA THR A 637 1.91 3.90 -16.50
C THR A 637 1.72 2.78 -15.48
N GLY A 638 0.47 2.54 -15.06
CA GLY A 638 0.09 1.41 -14.19
C GLY A 638 -0.37 0.14 -14.91
N VAL A 639 -0.84 0.23 -16.16
CA VAL A 639 -1.33 -0.93 -16.95
C VAL A 639 -0.19 -1.79 -17.50
N ARG A 640 0.97 -1.16 -17.79
CA ARG A 640 2.21 -1.81 -18.23
C ARG A 640 2.13 -2.42 -19.63
N LEU A 641 2.35 -1.59 -20.66
CA LEU A 641 2.54 -2.05 -22.03
C LEU A 641 3.54 -1.17 -22.80
N GLY A 642 4.40 -1.80 -23.59
CA GLY A 642 5.30 -1.17 -24.54
C GLY A 642 5.71 -2.13 -25.62
N TRP A 643 6.68 -1.71 -26.43
CA TRP A 643 7.26 -2.56 -27.46
C TRP A 643 8.70 -2.15 -27.77
N THR A 644 9.43 -3.10 -28.35
CA THR A 644 10.76 -2.91 -28.92
C THR A 644 10.74 -3.41 -30.36
N VAL A 645 11.33 -2.66 -31.29
CA VAL A 645 11.51 -3.06 -32.69
C VAL A 645 12.98 -3.37 -32.93
N VAL A 646 13.28 -4.62 -33.30
CA VAL A 646 14.63 -5.07 -33.66
C VAL A 646 14.63 -5.52 -35.13
N PRO A 647 15.13 -4.69 -36.06
CA PRO A 647 15.10 -5.01 -37.48
C PRO A 647 15.94 -6.24 -37.82
N LYS A 648 15.47 -7.03 -38.78
CA LYS A 648 16.22 -8.18 -39.31
C LYS A 648 17.58 -7.84 -39.93
N GLU A 649 17.77 -6.61 -40.40
CA GLU A 649 19.04 -6.16 -40.99
C GLU A 649 20.12 -5.86 -39.94
N LEU A 650 19.75 -5.73 -38.66
CA LEU A 650 20.67 -5.45 -37.57
C LEU A 650 21.44 -6.72 -37.16
N GLN A 651 22.76 -6.66 -37.31
CA GLN A 651 23.67 -7.78 -37.05
C GLN A 651 24.77 -7.40 -36.05
N PHE A 652 25.22 -8.37 -35.26
CA PHE A 652 26.48 -8.27 -34.54
C PHE A 652 27.67 -8.34 -35.50
N SER A 653 28.88 -8.11 -34.99
CA SER A 653 30.12 -8.11 -35.79
C SER A 653 30.43 -9.43 -36.48
N ASP A 654 29.88 -10.54 -35.99
CA ASP A 654 30.01 -11.89 -36.58
C ASP A 654 28.92 -12.20 -37.62
N GLY A 655 28.04 -11.24 -37.91
CA GLY A 655 26.91 -11.39 -38.82
C GLY A 655 25.67 -12.02 -38.17
N PHE A 656 25.69 -12.33 -36.87
CA PHE A 656 24.54 -12.93 -36.20
C PHE A 656 23.42 -11.88 -35.99
N PRO A 657 22.15 -12.17 -36.36
CA PRO A 657 21.06 -11.21 -36.21
C PRO A 657 20.73 -10.92 -34.75
N VAL A 658 20.76 -9.64 -34.36
CA VAL A 658 20.51 -9.19 -32.98
C VAL A 658 19.11 -9.59 -32.51
N ALA A 659 18.12 -9.57 -33.42
CA ALA A 659 16.74 -9.97 -33.13
C ALA A 659 16.61 -11.41 -32.62
N LYS A 660 17.49 -12.33 -33.04
CA LYS A 660 17.46 -13.73 -32.60
C LYS A 660 17.87 -13.88 -31.14
N ASP A 661 18.92 -13.17 -30.72
CA ASP A 661 19.34 -13.18 -29.32
C ASP A 661 18.37 -12.39 -28.45
N PHE A 662 17.78 -11.29 -28.95
CA PHE A 662 16.73 -10.60 -28.20
C PHE A 662 15.51 -11.50 -27.99
N ASN A 663 15.08 -12.24 -29.02
CA ASN A 663 14.05 -13.26 -28.87
C ASN A 663 14.43 -14.33 -27.84
N ARG A 664 15.69 -14.79 -27.84
CA ARG A 664 16.19 -15.75 -26.85
C ARG A 664 16.12 -15.18 -25.42
N ILE A 665 16.48 -13.92 -25.21
CA ILE A 665 16.33 -13.24 -23.92
C ILE A 665 14.86 -13.17 -23.51
N VAL A 666 13.97 -12.74 -24.42
CA VAL A 666 12.53 -12.65 -24.18
C VAL A 666 11.97 -14.01 -23.74
N CYS A 667 12.19 -15.09 -24.50
CA CYS A 667 11.71 -16.43 -24.15
C CYS A 667 12.35 -17.03 -22.89
N THR A 668 13.43 -16.46 -22.35
CA THR A 668 14.08 -16.97 -21.11
C THR A 668 13.66 -16.20 -19.88
N CYS A 669 13.55 -14.88 -20.01
CA CYS A 669 13.44 -13.94 -18.91
C CYS A 669 12.05 -13.33 -18.80
N PHE A 670 11.13 -13.68 -19.70
CA PHE A 670 9.78 -13.12 -19.80
C PHE A 670 8.78 -14.15 -20.34
N ASN A 671 7.51 -14.05 -19.93
CA ASN A 671 6.43 -14.95 -20.37
C ASN A 671 5.34 -14.19 -21.15
N GLY A 672 5.72 -13.09 -21.79
CA GLY A 672 4.82 -12.18 -22.50
C GLY A 672 4.11 -11.16 -21.59
N ALA A 673 3.69 -10.06 -22.21
CA ALA A 673 2.91 -9.02 -21.53
C ALA A 673 1.50 -9.51 -21.19
N SER A 674 0.88 -8.93 -20.15
CA SER A 674 -0.49 -9.27 -19.75
C SER A 674 -1.45 -9.22 -20.95
N ASN A 675 -2.20 -10.30 -21.17
CA ASN A 675 -3.19 -10.38 -22.24
C ASN A 675 -4.32 -9.33 -22.11
N ILE A 676 -4.63 -8.88 -20.88
CA ILE A 676 -5.54 -7.75 -20.63
C ILE A 676 -4.90 -6.44 -21.09
N ALA A 677 -3.63 -6.20 -20.75
CA ALA A 677 -2.91 -5.02 -21.21
C ALA A 677 -2.79 -4.99 -22.73
N GLN A 678 -2.46 -6.13 -23.36
CA GLN A 678 -2.40 -6.29 -24.81
C GLN A 678 -3.75 -5.99 -25.50
N ALA A 679 -4.88 -6.42 -24.92
CA ALA A 679 -6.20 -6.06 -25.43
C ALA A 679 -6.47 -4.55 -25.34
N GLY A 680 -6.04 -3.90 -24.27
CA GLY A 680 -6.06 -2.43 -24.15
C GLY A 680 -5.17 -1.77 -25.21
N GLY A 681 -3.95 -2.27 -25.40
CA GLY A 681 -3.03 -1.78 -26.43
C GLY A 681 -3.58 -1.91 -27.84
N LEU A 682 -4.26 -3.02 -28.16
CA LEU A 682 -4.94 -3.21 -29.44
C LEU A 682 -6.07 -2.18 -29.62
N ALA A 683 -6.86 -1.94 -28.58
CA ALA A 683 -7.92 -0.94 -28.61
C ALA A 683 -7.38 0.49 -28.76
N CYS A 684 -6.21 0.81 -28.20
CA CYS A 684 -5.54 2.09 -28.44
C CYS A 684 -5.25 2.33 -29.93
N LEU A 685 -5.04 1.27 -30.71
CA LEU A 685 -4.69 1.35 -32.13
C LEU A 685 -5.91 1.29 -33.07
N SER A 686 -7.13 1.24 -32.52
CA SER A 686 -8.34 1.46 -33.33
C SER A 686 -8.48 2.94 -33.72
N PRO A 687 -9.27 3.29 -34.74
CA PRO A 687 -9.58 4.68 -35.05
C PRO A 687 -10.08 5.47 -33.83
N GLU A 688 -11.03 4.91 -33.06
CA GLU A 688 -11.54 5.59 -31.85
C GLU A 688 -10.48 5.67 -30.74
N GLY A 689 -9.64 4.64 -30.59
CA GLY A 689 -8.56 4.64 -29.61
C GLY A 689 -7.48 5.68 -29.91
N LEU A 690 -7.12 5.83 -31.19
CA LEU A 690 -6.16 6.84 -31.65
C LEU A 690 -6.69 8.26 -31.41
N GLU A 691 -7.96 8.51 -31.76
CA GLU A 691 -8.62 9.79 -31.49
C GLU A 691 -8.62 10.11 -29.99
N ALA A 692 -9.03 9.16 -29.16
CA ALA A 692 -9.06 9.34 -27.71
C ALA A 692 -7.66 9.58 -27.11
N MET A 693 -6.62 8.91 -27.62
CA MET A 693 -5.24 9.20 -27.20
C MET A 693 -4.81 10.61 -27.60
N GLN A 694 -5.17 11.07 -28.80
CA GLN A 694 -4.86 12.43 -29.26
C GLN A 694 -5.53 13.51 -28.39
N GLU A 695 -6.77 13.28 -27.93
CA GLU A 695 -7.44 14.20 -27.00
C GLU A 695 -6.69 14.31 -25.66
N VAL A 696 -6.31 13.17 -25.07
CA VAL A 696 -5.56 13.13 -23.80
C VAL A 696 -4.17 13.78 -23.96
N ILE A 697 -3.47 13.50 -25.06
CA ILE A 697 -2.18 14.12 -25.39
C ILE A 697 -2.36 15.64 -25.55
N GLY A 698 -3.39 16.08 -26.28
CA GLY A 698 -3.73 17.48 -26.47
C GLY A 698 -3.98 18.21 -25.15
N PHE A 699 -4.70 17.57 -24.22
CA PHE A 699 -4.92 18.10 -22.87
C PHE A 699 -3.60 18.37 -22.12
N TYR A 700 -2.65 17.43 -22.15
CA TYR A 700 -1.35 17.61 -21.50
C TYR A 700 -0.44 18.60 -22.23
N LYS A 701 -0.53 18.70 -23.57
CA LYS A 701 0.16 19.75 -24.33
C LYS A 701 -0.31 21.14 -23.93
N GLU A 702 -1.61 21.31 -23.70
CA GLU A 702 -2.16 22.58 -23.18
C GLU A 702 -1.67 22.87 -21.75
N ASN A 703 -1.60 21.86 -20.87
CA ASN A 703 -0.96 22.04 -19.56
C ASN A 703 0.50 22.49 -19.70
N THR A 704 1.21 21.93 -20.69
CA THR A 704 2.61 22.26 -20.94
C THR A 704 2.75 23.72 -21.38
N ARG A 705 1.88 24.18 -22.29
CA ARG A 705 1.80 25.60 -22.71
C ARG A 705 1.62 26.53 -21.51
N ILE A 706 0.71 26.21 -20.60
CA ILE A 706 0.45 27.01 -19.38
C ILE A 706 1.72 27.13 -18.51
N ILE A 707 2.48 26.04 -18.35
CA ILE A 707 3.72 26.03 -17.57
C ILE A 707 4.81 26.84 -18.27
N VAL A 708 4.97 26.66 -19.59
CA VAL A 708 5.92 27.43 -20.41
C VAL A 708 5.65 28.93 -20.31
N ASP A 709 4.39 29.35 -20.54
CA ASP A 709 3.98 30.75 -20.48
C ASP A 709 4.23 31.34 -19.09
N THR A 710 4.03 30.54 -18.04
CA THR A 710 4.29 30.96 -16.66
C THR A 710 5.76 31.26 -16.40
N PHE A 711 6.66 30.32 -16.66
CA PHE A 711 8.09 30.54 -16.40
C PHE A 711 8.70 31.60 -17.33
N LYS A 712 8.26 31.67 -18.59
CA LYS A 712 8.66 32.76 -19.51
C LYS A 712 8.21 34.13 -18.99
N SER A 713 6.99 34.25 -18.48
CA SER A 713 6.48 35.52 -17.90
C SER A 713 7.24 35.98 -16.66
N LEU A 714 7.96 35.06 -15.99
CA LEU A 714 8.81 35.33 -14.83
C LEU A 714 10.28 35.58 -15.22
N GLY A 715 10.60 35.63 -16.51
CA GLY A 715 11.95 35.93 -17.00
C GLY A 715 12.94 34.75 -17.01
N PHE A 716 12.48 33.52 -16.79
CA PHE A 716 13.34 32.34 -16.87
C PHE A 716 13.64 31.94 -18.32
N ASN A 717 14.81 31.35 -18.53
CA ASN A 717 15.12 30.61 -19.75
C ASN A 717 14.42 29.26 -19.71
N VAL A 718 13.51 29.03 -20.66
CA VAL A 718 12.62 27.87 -20.71
C VAL A 718 12.81 27.10 -22.00
N TYR A 719 13.11 25.81 -21.88
CA TYR A 719 13.34 24.88 -22.97
C TYR A 719 12.32 23.73 -22.95
N GLY A 720 12.26 22.98 -24.06
CA GLY A 720 11.30 21.89 -24.21
C GLY A 720 9.85 22.37 -24.28
N GLY A 721 8.92 21.53 -23.84
CA GLY A 721 7.50 21.82 -23.74
C GLY A 721 6.71 21.87 -25.06
N LYS A 722 7.38 21.98 -26.20
CA LYS A 722 6.75 21.96 -27.53
C LYS A 722 6.41 20.54 -27.99
N ASN A 723 7.41 19.66 -27.90
CA ASN A 723 7.38 18.30 -28.42
C ASN A 723 7.27 17.23 -27.32
N ALA A 724 7.16 17.62 -26.05
CA ALA A 724 7.12 16.73 -24.91
C ALA A 724 6.26 17.30 -23.76
N PRO A 725 5.65 16.46 -22.89
CA PRO A 725 4.76 16.88 -21.81
C PRO A 725 5.51 17.33 -20.54
N TYR A 726 6.60 18.06 -20.72
CA TYR A 726 7.40 18.60 -19.63
C TYR A 726 8.25 19.77 -20.12
N VAL A 727 8.63 20.60 -19.16
CA VAL A 727 9.37 21.85 -19.39
C VAL A 727 10.70 21.78 -18.67
N TRP A 728 11.75 22.29 -19.31
CA TRP A 728 13.11 22.31 -18.80
C TRP A 728 13.55 23.74 -18.52
N VAL A 729 13.61 24.10 -17.23
CA VAL A 729 13.78 25.49 -16.76
C VAL A 729 15.18 25.67 -16.20
N HIS A 730 15.90 26.69 -16.67
CA HIS A 730 17.26 26.98 -16.22
C HIS A 730 17.27 27.94 -15.02
N PHE A 731 17.98 27.55 -13.96
CA PHE A 731 18.22 28.30 -12.72
C PHE A 731 19.74 28.54 -12.57
N PRO A 732 20.27 29.63 -13.16
CA PRO A 732 21.71 29.82 -13.27
C PRO A 732 22.39 29.98 -11.90
N GLY A 733 23.48 29.25 -11.69
CA GLY A 733 24.31 29.36 -10.48
C GLY A 733 23.73 28.72 -9.21
N GLN A 734 22.60 28.01 -9.31
CA GLN A 734 21.98 27.32 -8.18
C GLN A 734 22.03 25.79 -8.37
N SER A 735 22.21 25.05 -7.28
CA SER A 735 22.07 23.60 -7.32
C SER A 735 20.62 23.24 -7.61
N SER A 736 20.41 22.35 -8.57
CA SER A 736 19.10 21.83 -8.94
C SER A 736 18.38 21.15 -7.76
N TRP A 737 19.11 20.55 -6.83
CA TRP A 737 18.52 20.00 -5.60
C TRP A 737 18.09 21.08 -4.61
N GLU A 738 18.85 22.17 -4.49
CA GLU A 738 18.47 23.30 -3.65
C GLU A 738 17.22 24.00 -4.19
N VAL A 739 17.14 24.19 -5.51
CA VAL A 739 15.94 24.74 -6.17
C VAL A 739 14.74 23.82 -6.01
N PHE A 740 14.93 22.49 -6.13
CA PHE A 740 13.87 21.52 -5.84
C PHE A 740 13.34 21.67 -4.40
N GLU A 741 14.23 21.78 -3.42
CA GLU A 741 13.85 21.94 -2.01
C GLU A 741 13.16 23.28 -1.75
N GLU A 742 13.66 24.36 -2.34
CA GLU A 742 13.04 25.69 -2.24
C GLU A 742 11.60 25.67 -2.78
N ILE A 743 11.40 25.12 -3.98
CA ILE A 743 10.08 25.02 -4.60
C ILE A 743 9.16 24.16 -3.72
N LEU A 744 9.62 22.99 -3.27
CA LEU A 744 8.81 22.08 -2.44
C LEU A 744 8.41 22.75 -1.12
N GLU A 745 9.37 23.33 -0.41
CA GLU A 745 9.17 23.95 0.89
C GLU A 745 8.23 25.17 0.81
N LYS A 746 8.44 26.06 -0.18
CA LYS A 746 7.70 27.33 -0.27
C LYS A 746 6.36 27.23 -0.99
N THR A 747 6.19 26.25 -1.87
CA THR A 747 4.98 26.17 -2.72
C THR A 747 4.19 24.87 -2.55
N ASN A 748 4.74 23.87 -1.86
CA ASN A 748 4.19 22.52 -1.83
C ASN A 748 4.06 21.90 -3.23
N VAL A 749 4.88 22.32 -4.19
CA VAL A 749 4.93 21.74 -5.54
C VAL A 749 6.17 20.86 -5.65
N VAL A 750 6.00 19.60 -6.09
CA VAL A 750 7.11 18.70 -6.37
C VAL A 750 7.55 18.89 -7.82
N THR A 751 8.83 19.10 -8.05
CA THR A 751 9.46 19.14 -9.39
C THR A 751 10.47 17.99 -9.53
N THR A 752 11.35 18.00 -10.54
CA THR A 752 12.49 17.07 -10.61
C THR A 752 13.79 17.85 -10.75
N PRO A 753 14.78 17.66 -9.86
CA PRO A 753 16.09 18.30 -9.98
C PRO A 753 16.82 17.77 -11.21
N GLY A 754 17.40 18.67 -11.99
CA GLY A 754 18.02 18.35 -13.26
C GLY A 754 19.26 17.46 -13.15
N SER A 755 20.06 17.62 -12.10
CA SER A 755 21.22 16.74 -11.81
C SER A 755 20.87 15.26 -11.68
N GLY A 756 19.60 14.94 -11.42
CA GLY A 756 19.10 13.56 -11.44
C GLY A 756 19.14 12.89 -12.81
N PHE A 757 19.29 13.65 -13.89
CA PHE A 757 19.36 13.16 -15.27
C PHE A 757 20.79 13.12 -15.84
N GLY A 758 21.80 13.32 -14.99
CA GLY A 758 23.20 13.43 -15.40
C GLY A 758 23.81 14.79 -15.06
N PRO A 759 25.14 14.91 -15.14
CA PRO A 759 25.86 16.12 -14.76
C PRO A 759 25.47 17.34 -15.61
N GLY A 760 25.17 17.16 -16.91
CA GLY A 760 24.67 18.22 -17.80
C GLY A 760 23.27 18.74 -17.43
N GLY A 761 22.59 18.09 -16.48
CA GLY A 761 21.33 18.57 -15.93
C GLY A 761 21.46 19.51 -14.73
N GLU A 762 22.67 19.71 -14.19
CA GLU A 762 22.88 20.64 -13.08
C GLU A 762 22.49 22.08 -13.45
N GLY A 763 21.92 22.82 -12.50
CA GLY A 763 21.38 24.16 -12.76
C GLY A 763 20.01 24.17 -13.47
N PHE A 764 19.38 23.03 -13.71
CA PHE A 764 18.04 22.96 -14.32
C PHE A 764 17.02 22.25 -13.43
N ILE A 765 15.74 22.54 -13.67
CA ILE A 765 14.58 21.85 -13.10
C ILE A 765 13.68 21.35 -14.23
N ARG A 766 13.28 20.07 -14.17
CA ARG A 766 12.19 19.56 -15.00
C ARG A 766 10.86 19.70 -14.28
N VAL A 767 9.87 20.28 -14.95
CA VAL A 767 8.48 20.38 -14.49
C VAL A 767 7.59 19.56 -15.42
N SER A 768 6.95 18.52 -14.88
CA SER A 768 5.97 17.69 -15.59
C SER A 768 4.70 18.47 -15.90
N ALA A 769 4.08 18.22 -17.06
CA ALA A 769 2.76 18.75 -17.40
C ALA A 769 1.60 17.77 -17.10
N PHE A 770 1.93 16.58 -16.59
CA PHE A 770 0.93 15.63 -16.15
C PHE A 770 0.32 16.08 -14.81
N GLY A 771 -0.95 16.44 -14.86
CA GLY A 771 -1.72 16.92 -13.73
C GLY A 771 -3.10 17.38 -14.17
N HIS A 772 -4.10 17.27 -13.28
CA HIS A 772 -5.40 17.89 -13.53
C HIS A 772 -5.23 19.39 -13.79
N ARG A 773 -6.02 19.95 -14.71
CA ARG A 773 -5.89 21.36 -15.15
C ARG A 773 -5.87 22.35 -13.98
N ALA A 774 -6.75 22.15 -12.99
CA ALA A 774 -6.81 22.99 -11.79
C ALA A 774 -5.49 22.96 -10.98
N ASN A 775 -4.86 21.79 -10.86
CA ASN A 775 -3.60 21.63 -10.16
C ASN A 775 -2.45 22.32 -10.92
N VAL A 776 -2.42 22.23 -12.25
CA VAL A 776 -1.42 22.91 -13.07
C VAL A 776 -1.56 24.43 -12.97
N LEU A 777 -2.79 24.95 -13.05
CA LEU A 777 -3.06 26.38 -12.88
C LEU A 777 -2.67 26.87 -11.47
N GLU A 778 -3.00 26.11 -10.43
CA GLU A 778 -2.64 26.45 -9.06
C GLU A 778 -1.13 26.40 -8.84
N ALA A 779 -0.43 25.38 -9.33
CA ALA A 779 1.03 25.31 -9.28
C ALA A 779 1.68 26.51 -9.99
N CYS A 780 1.19 26.87 -11.18
CA CYS A 780 1.66 28.04 -11.92
C CYS A 780 1.40 29.35 -11.15
N ARG A 781 0.25 29.49 -10.50
CA ARG A 781 -0.05 30.64 -9.62
C ARG A 781 0.95 30.70 -8.46
N ARG A 782 1.29 29.57 -7.84
CA ARG A 782 2.28 29.51 -6.74
C ARG A 782 3.69 29.84 -7.22
N PHE A 783 4.10 29.37 -8.40
CA PHE A 783 5.38 29.77 -9.01
C PHE A 783 5.44 31.28 -9.25
N LYS A 784 4.36 31.88 -9.77
CA LYS A 784 4.27 33.33 -9.92
C LYS A 784 4.38 34.07 -8.59
N VAL A 785 3.79 33.57 -7.52
CA VAL A 785 3.93 34.20 -6.19
C VAL A 785 5.35 34.09 -5.65
N LEU A 786 6.02 32.96 -5.88
CA LEU A 786 7.38 32.72 -5.38
C LEU A 786 8.44 33.58 -6.10
N TYR A 787 8.32 33.76 -7.42
CA TYR A 787 9.38 34.34 -8.26
C TYR A 787 9.04 35.68 -8.91
N LYS A 788 7.91 36.32 -8.56
CA LYS A 788 7.51 37.63 -9.10
C LYS A 788 8.24 38.80 -8.45
#